data_AF-A0A9W7GGN7-F1
#
_entry.id   AF-A0A9W7GGN7-F1
#
_cell.length_a   1.000
_cell.length_b   1.000
_cell.length_c   1.000
_cell.angle_alpha   90.00
_cell.angle_beta   90.00
_cell.angle_gamma   90.00
#
_symmetry.space_group_name_H-M   'P 1'
#
loop_
_entity.id
_entity.type
_entity.pdbx_description
1 polymer ?
#
loop_
_entity_poly.entity_id
_entity_poly.type
_entity_poly.pdbx_seq_one_letter_code
_entity_poly.pdbx_strand_id
1 'polypeptide(L)'
;MVNKKQMKIVPQSDPSGGASVHKLHDTNQNIPANEELGENNPSTFSLARAFEGKGTDNEGADNEGDEAAIIEDAAISDGANVPMKAPSSSTVDVKLDVPKVICFYVQGLTEETSVPREKPVCSAALSDLTRADVKTLVGGMLYFLRQEVNELDAVKNFYECYPCMRELSGTVPQFNVMNSCLLKDKFKPKPVPGNGSHNVIKVPRAGTMKDKLRDNAEVISAYIKQLNMQRPVPALLSIGDLITDIIMIVEYFQTRSLWGYAWASLASLLINLTLQALVSFAQNRAKPWQRQLKEQFFVWSLVKPGVDAWRVASGAAQEEGQLVSARYELTANKSVELVAEAIPGTLIQLSALLMSESKPTRSALFSFAFCILTAAFTSAITSWDWDLSKENRKYKRSFYGYIPSNVKGKVKVFASLYFLSAFNLLTRSFACVLFYIKGGILEVATLLGGELLIYFVIKGLRRDLWYWTPIYGGLGVFISWILRWTIKVIVDWTAVVHFRHPNEVGGAYFTFSLGLTIVIGVVAALQYEKVVDDVISSPNSTFLNSTFLEDVELGEDNQIVGGEESGLEESTVVTIMMFACAGMVVSYTTLLVSVKREYLHTFISTKTSNKSIQEEFTKNEEDEQRFRTFEGNRYKWERKIGAEVKVWINERLPLWLEEPPEWFNDQRRSIIPDDFVTDPEILVRLRTNNVKKIIEQRRRSSLGEIFATQTAGGDGEEED
;
A
#
# COMPACT_ATOMS: atom_id res chain seq x y z
N MET A 1 8.46 -70.89 4.82
CA MET A 1 7.42 -70.71 3.77
C MET A 1 7.61 -69.32 3.17
N VAL A 2 7.73 -69.07 1.86
CA VAL A 2 6.92 -69.50 0.69
C VAL A 2 5.56 -68.76 0.71
N ASN A 3 5.20 -67.88 -0.24
CA ASN A 3 5.93 -67.39 -1.44
C ASN A 3 5.41 -66.02 -1.94
N LYS A 4 6.09 -65.41 -2.94
CA LYS A 4 5.55 -64.31 -3.78
C LYS A 4 4.54 -64.83 -4.82
N LYS A 5 3.51 -64.04 -5.12
CA LYS A 5 2.76 -63.89 -6.40
C LYS A 5 2.23 -62.45 -6.43
N GLN A 6 2.28 -61.63 -7.48
CA GLN A 6 2.48 -61.73 -8.94
C GLN A 6 1.30 -62.21 -9.82
N MET A 7 0.71 -61.22 -10.49
CA MET A 7 0.05 -61.17 -11.81
C MET A 7 0.25 -59.70 -12.28
N LYS A 8 0.70 -59.29 -13.47
CA LYS A 8 0.78 -59.87 -14.83
C LYS A 8 -0.57 -60.29 -15.43
N ILE A 9 -0.96 -59.99 -16.67
CA ILE A 9 -0.65 -59.03 -17.75
C ILE A 9 -1.37 -59.61 -19.00
N VAL A 10 -2.15 -58.81 -19.76
CA VAL A 10 -2.38 -58.80 -21.24
C VAL A 10 -2.67 -60.16 -21.95
N PRO A 11 -3.72 -60.32 -22.83
CA PRO A 11 -4.00 -59.51 -24.04
C PRO A 11 -5.53 -59.26 -24.27
N GLN A 12 -6.19 -58.96 -25.41
CA GLN A 12 -5.92 -58.65 -26.86
C GLN A 12 -7.26 -58.04 -27.45
N SER A 13 -7.46 -57.48 -28.67
CA SER A 13 -6.66 -57.16 -29.88
C SER A 13 -7.30 -55.99 -30.67
N ASP A 14 -6.52 -55.23 -31.44
CA ASP A 14 -6.94 -54.58 -32.71
C ASP A 14 -6.95 -55.63 -33.88
N PRO A 15 -7.55 -55.44 -35.10
CA PRO A 15 -7.60 -54.16 -35.84
C PRO A 15 -8.76 -53.93 -36.88
N SER A 16 -8.63 -52.82 -37.63
CA SER A 16 -8.90 -52.64 -39.09
C SER A 16 -10.23 -52.05 -39.60
N GLY A 17 -10.11 -51.31 -40.72
CA GLY A 17 -11.20 -50.73 -41.54
C GLY A 17 -11.58 -49.28 -41.18
N GLY A 18 -11.74 -48.33 -42.11
CA GLY A 18 -11.47 -48.34 -43.57
C GLY A 18 -12.52 -47.54 -44.37
N ALA A 19 -12.09 -46.55 -45.18
CA ALA A 19 -12.91 -45.61 -45.97
C ALA A 19 -13.80 -44.65 -45.12
N SER A 20 -14.02 -43.35 -45.40
CA SER A 20 -13.97 -42.50 -46.61
C SER A 20 -15.18 -42.61 -47.56
N VAL A 21 -15.97 -41.52 -47.71
CA VAL A 21 -16.50 -40.98 -48.98
C VAL A 21 -17.36 -39.71 -48.76
N HIS A 22 -17.41 -38.84 -49.78
CA HIS A 22 -18.09 -37.54 -49.88
C HIS A 22 -19.60 -37.47 -49.59
N LYS A 23 -20.07 -36.27 -49.20
CA LYS A 23 -20.76 -35.28 -50.09
C LYS A 23 -20.70 -33.87 -49.46
N LEU A 24 -20.21 -32.85 -50.19
CA LEU A 24 -20.94 -31.83 -50.99
C LEU A 24 -21.87 -30.93 -50.13
N HIS A 25 -21.74 -29.59 -50.16
CA HIS A 25 -22.28 -28.63 -51.18
C HIS A 25 -23.82 -28.75 -51.34
N ASP A 26 -24.64 -27.69 -51.47
CA ASP A 26 -24.49 -26.21 -51.44
C ASP A 26 -25.92 -25.63 -51.15
N THR A 27 -26.33 -24.35 -51.14
CA THR A 27 -25.83 -22.97 -51.42
C THR A 27 -26.45 -22.02 -50.35
N ASN A 28 -26.01 -20.80 -50.02
CA ASN A 28 -25.54 -19.60 -50.76
C ASN A 28 -26.66 -18.81 -51.50
N GLN A 29 -26.42 -17.50 -51.69
CA GLN A 29 -27.18 -16.51 -52.50
C GLN A 29 -28.53 -15.99 -51.92
N ASN A 30 -28.95 -14.73 -52.15
CA ASN A 30 -28.36 -13.65 -52.98
C ASN A 30 -28.56 -12.23 -52.39
N ILE A 31 -27.82 -11.25 -52.94
CA ILE A 31 -27.94 -9.80 -52.71
C ILE A 31 -28.43 -9.13 -54.02
N PRO A 32 -29.31 -8.12 -53.96
CA PRO A 32 -28.98 -6.78 -54.48
C PRO A 32 -29.29 -5.69 -53.43
N ALA A 33 -28.64 -4.52 -53.31
CA ALA A 33 -27.80 -3.67 -54.18
C ALA A 33 -28.52 -2.50 -54.88
N ASN A 34 -28.18 -1.29 -54.40
CA ASN A 34 -28.17 0.05 -55.04
C ASN A 34 -29.42 0.96 -55.11
N GLU A 35 -29.09 2.26 -55.03
CA GLU A 35 -29.80 3.49 -55.49
C GLU A 35 -31.14 3.91 -54.83
N GLU A 36 -31.45 5.21 -54.65
CA GLU A 36 -30.61 6.39 -54.32
C GLU A 36 -31.52 7.55 -53.79
N LEU A 37 -30.92 8.65 -53.31
CA LEU A 37 -31.52 9.98 -53.06
C LEU A 37 -32.63 10.10 -51.96
N GLY A 38 -32.61 11.21 -51.21
CA GLY A 38 -33.69 11.56 -50.26
C GLY A 38 -33.23 12.36 -49.03
N GLU A 39 -33.25 13.69 -49.14
CA GLU A 39 -32.91 14.64 -48.07
C GLU A 39 -33.80 14.49 -46.82
N ASN A 40 -33.25 14.69 -45.60
CA ASN A 40 -33.46 15.93 -44.84
C ASN A 40 -32.83 15.90 -43.42
N ASN A 41 -32.08 16.97 -43.10
CA ASN A 41 -31.72 17.38 -41.74
C ASN A 41 -31.64 18.90 -41.75
N PRO A 42 -32.47 19.60 -40.97
CA PRO A 42 -31.92 20.54 -39.99
C PRO A 42 -32.77 20.63 -38.70
N SER A 43 -32.35 21.24 -37.59
CA SER A 43 -31.02 21.55 -37.03
C SER A 43 -31.24 22.19 -35.65
N THR A 44 -30.23 22.18 -34.79
CA THR A 44 -29.93 23.17 -33.72
C THR A 44 -30.96 24.26 -33.35
N PHE A 45 -31.21 24.46 -32.06
CA PHE A 45 -31.41 25.80 -31.52
C PHE A 45 -30.64 26.04 -30.22
N SER A 46 -30.04 27.22 -30.12
CA SER A 46 -29.25 27.69 -28.98
C SER A 46 -29.86 28.98 -28.44
N LEU A 47 -29.91 29.17 -27.12
CA LEU A 47 -30.18 30.48 -26.55
C LEU A 47 -29.58 30.62 -25.16
N ALA A 48 -29.12 31.84 -24.85
CA ALA A 48 -28.55 32.24 -23.57
C ALA A 48 -28.88 33.72 -23.34
N ARG A 49 -29.00 34.12 -22.05
CA ARG A 49 -29.32 35.48 -21.58
C ARG A 49 -30.73 35.98 -21.96
N ALA A 50 -31.31 36.95 -21.26
CA ALA A 50 -31.09 37.45 -19.89
C ALA A 50 -32.31 38.29 -19.47
N PHE A 51 -32.36 38.70 -18.19
CA PHE A 51 -32.91 40.01 -17.84
C PHE A 51 -31.97 40.70 -16.85
N GLU A 52 -31.77 42.01 -17.06
CA GLU A 52 -30.96 42.92 -16.24
C GLU A 52 -31.85 44.02 -15.66
N GLY A 53 -31.38 44.77 -14.66
CA GLY A 53 -31.83 46.16 -14.50
C GLY A 53 -31.75 46.77 -13.10
N LYS A 54 -30.78 47.69 -12.92
CA LYS A 54 -30.67 48.69 -11.81
C LYS A 54 -30.32 48.07 -10.43
N GLY A 55 -29.63 48.74 -9.51
CA GLY A 55 -29.25 50.16 -9.37
C GLY A 55 -30.22 50.90 -8.42
N THR A 56 -29.78 51.72 -7.46
CA THR A 56 -28.47 52.37 -7.19
C THR A 56 -28.32 52.78 -5.70
N ASP A 57 -27.08 53.11 -5.29
CA ASP A 57 -26.63 54.04 -4.22
C ASP A 57 -27.01 53.92 -2.72
N ASN A 58 -25.99 54.25 -1.89
CA ASN A 58 -25.97 54.97 -0.60
C ASN A 58 -26.53 54.44 0.76
N GLU A 59 -25.68 54.69 1.79
CA GLU A 59 -25.98 55.15 3.17
C GLU A 59 -26.70 54.23 4.19
N GLY A 60 -26.57 54.59 5.49
CA GLY A 60 -26.96 53.77 6.66
C GLY A 60 -25.86 52.75 7.05
N ALA A 61 -25.29 52.67 8.26
CA ALA A 61 -25.72 53.08 9.61
C ALA A 61 -27.07 52.47 10.04
N ASP A 62 -27.03 51.56 11.02
CA ASP A 62 -27.45 51.86 12.40
C ASP A 62 -26.91 50.82 13.38
N ASN A 63 -26.70 51.23 14.65
CA ASN A 63 -26.28 50.37 15.76
C ASN A 63 -27.43 50.24 16.76
N GLU A 64 -27.64 49.03 17.26
CA GLU A 64 -28.12 48.72 18.62
C GLU A 64 -27.58 47.30 18.92
N GLY A 65 -27.11 46.95 20.12
CA GLY A 65 -27.18 47.61 21.42
C GLY A 65 -27.19 46.47 22.44
N ASP A 66 -26.01 45.97 22.80
CA ASP A 66 -25.37 46.25 24.09
C ASP A 66 -26.09 45.63 25.30
N GLU A 67 -25.42 44.69 25.96
CA GLU A 67 -25.49 44.60 27.42
C GLU A 67 -24.11 44.23 27.96
N ALA A 68 -23.42 45.24 28.52
CA ALA A 68 -22.13 45.09 29.17
C ALA A 68 -22.08 45.92 30.46
N ALA A 69 -21.90 45.23 31.59
CA ALA A 69 -21.44 45.80 32.85
C ALA A 69 -20.10 45.10 33.16
N ILE A 70 -18.93 45.74 33.25
CA ILE A 70 -18.56 47.07 33.81
C ILE A 70 -18.81 47.16 35.32
N ILE A 71 -17.72 47.35 36.06
CA ILE A 71 -17.53 48.07 37.34
C ILE A 71 -16.20 47.54 37.95
N GLU A 72 -15.19 48.34 38.31
CA GLU A 72 -14.92 49.78 38.07
C GLU A 72 -13.41 50.05 38.27
N ASP A 73 -12.90 51.11 37.62
CA ASP A 73 -12.06 52.25 38.10
C ASP A 73 -11.11 52.11 39.34
N ALA A 74 -10.08 52.95 39.53
CA ALA A 74 -9.71 54.25 38.96
C ALA A 74 -8.15 54.38 38.84
N ALA A 75 -7.56 55.07 37.84
CA ALA A 75 -7.23 56.52 37.79
C ALA A 75 -6.09 56.97 38.77
N ILE A 76 -5.26 58.01 38.52
CA ILE A 76 -5.38 59.16 37.59
C ILE A 76 -4.01 59.85 37.28
N SER A 77 -3.97 60.67 36.20
CA SER A 77 -3.05 61.81 35.85
C SER A 77 -1.50 61.68 35.74
N ASP A 78 -0.99 62.04 34.55
CA ASP A 78 0.01 63.09 34.22
C ASP A 78 1.42 63.21 34.87
N GLY A 79 2.44 63.54 34.05
CA GLY A 79 3.71 64.12 34.52
C GLY A 79 4.96 63.91 33.63
N ALA A 80 5.37 64.94 32.89
CA ALA A 80 6.46 64.99 31.89
C ALA A 80 7.89 64.48 32.26
N ASN A 81 8.70 64.23 31.21
CA ASN A 81 10.18 64.19 31.13
C ASN A 81 11.01 63.03 31.75
N VAL A 82 11.48 62.12 30.88
CA VAL A 82 12.91 61.83 30.53
C VAL A 82 13.99 61.93 31.65
N PRO A 83 14.94 60.96 31.84
CA PRO A 83 15.06 59.57 31.33
C PRO A 83 15.48 58.51 32.40
N MET A 84 15.78 57.28 31.95
CA MET A 84 16.31 56.12 32.73
C MET A 84 15.29 55.51 33.73
N LYS A 85 15.33 54.22 34.09
CA LYS A 85 16.33 53.15 33.90
C LYS A 85 15.63 51.79 33.68
N ALA A 86 15.98 51.04 32.64
CA ALA A 86 15.35 49.74 32.35
C ALA A 86 15.97 48.58 33.19
N PRO A 87 15.16 47.68 33.80
CA PRO A 87 15.62 46.38 34.29
C PRO A 87 15.87 45.39 33.15
N SER A 88 16.71 44.38 33.39
CA SER A 88 17.16 43.42 32.38
C SER A 88 16.53 42.02 32.53
N SER A 89 16.30 41.38 31.38
CA SER A 89 16.42 39.93 31.12
C SER A 89 15.70 38.93 32.04
N SER A 90 14.77 38.16 31.47
CA SER A 90 15.07 36.74 31.17
C SER A 90 14.01 36.07 30.29
N THR A 91 14.45 35.49 29.17
CA THR A 91 13.69 34.50 28.41
C THR A 91 14.37 33.14 28.61
N VAL A 92 13.63 32.11 29.02
CA VAL A 92 14.19 30.77 29.22
C VAL A 92 14.42 30.12 27.87
N ASP A 93 15.68 29.91 27.50
CA ASP A 93 16.07 29.23 26.27
C ASP A 93 15.78 27.73 26.34
N VAL A 94 15.03 27.23 25.35
CA VAL A 94 14.58 25.83 25.27
C VAL A 94 15.54 25.01 24.41
N LYS A 95 16.04 23.90 24.97
CA LYS A 95 16.90 22.93 24.27
C LYS A 95 16.16 22.27 23.09
N LEU A 96 16.90 21.94 22.04
CA LEU A 96 16.36 21.41 20.79
C LEU A 96 16.81 19.98 20.52
N ASP A 97 15.85 19.07 20.29
CA ASP A 97 16.15 17.73 19.75
C ASP A 97 16.81 17.84 18.37
N VAL A 98 17.65 16.85 18.01
CA VAL A 98 18.36 16.79 16.71
C VAL A 98 17.48 17.10 15.48
N PRO A 99 16.23 16.58 15.34
CA PRO A 99 15.36 16.96 14.22
C PRO A 99 14.95 18.45 14.23
N LYS A 100 14.77 19.05 15.41
CA LYS A 100 14.46 20.49 15.55
C LYS A 100 15.69 21.34 15.20
N VAL A 101 16.89 20.93 15.64
CA VAL A 101 18.17 21.55 15.26
C VAL A 101 18.31 21.60 13.74
N ILE A 102 18.10 20.46 13.06
CA ILE A 102 18.14 20.37 11.59
C ILE A 102 17.13 21.34 10.96
N CYS A 103 15.88 21.33 11.40
CA CYS A 103 14.85 22.23 10.85
C CYS A 103 15.20 23.71 11.02
N PHE A 104 15.67 24.15 12.20
CA PHE A 104 16.04 25.55 12.42
C PHE A 104 17.33 25.95 11.66
N TYR A 105 18.29 25.02 11.49
CA TYR A 105 19.51 25.28 10.71
C TYR A 105 19.18 25.45 9.22
N VAL A 106 18.38 24.54 8.65
CA VAL A 106 17.91 24.66 7.27
C VAL A 106 17.06 25.92 7.10
N GLN A 107 16.11 26.20 8.00
CA GLN A 107 15.31 27.43 7.93
C GLN A 107 16.22 28.68 7.92
N GLY A 108 17.16 28.79 8.86
CA GLY A 108 18.08 29.93 8.92
C GLY A 108 18.94 30.09 7.67
N LEU A 109 19.46 28.98 7.10
CA LEU A 109 20.17 29.01 5.81
C LEU A 109 19.28 29.43 4.64
N THR A 110 17.95 29.27 4.73
CA THR A 110 17.00 29.61 3.66
C THR A 110 16.39 31.02 3.77
N GLU A 111 16.54 31.70 4.90
CA GLU A 111 16.07 33.08 5.09
C GLU A 111 17.13 34.12 4.68
N GLU A 112 16.74 35.40 4.57
CA GLU A 112 17.65 36.53 4.34
C GLU A 112 18.36 36.95 5.64
N THR A 113 19.23 36.08 6.14
CA THR A 113 20.13 36.40 7.25
C THR A 113 21.33 37.24 6.77
N SER A 114 21.58 38.39 7.40
CA SER A 114 22.76 39.21 7.13
C SER A 114 24.05 38.43 7.44
N VAL A 115 24.92 38.25 6.44
CA VAL A 115 26.20 37.55 6.61
C VAL A 115 27.07 38.31 7.62
N PRO A 116 27.51 37.67 8.72
CA PRO A 116 28.32 38.35 9.73
C PRO A 116 29.70 38.74 9.17
N ARG A 117 30.27 39.84 9.68
CA ARG A 117 31.61 40.31 9.29
C ARG A 117 32.74 39.55 10.00
N GLU A 118 32.44 39.02 11.17
CA GLU A 118 33.34 38.25 12.03
C GLU A 118 32.79 36.83 12.20
N LYS A 119 33.68 35.87 12.49
CA LYS A 119 33.32 34.46 12.68
C LYS A 119 32.51 34.28 13.97
N PRO A 120 31.24 33.85 13.94
CA PRO A 120 30.47 33.59 15.15
C PRO A 120 31.04 32.39 15.93
N VAL A 121 31.00 32.44 17.26
CA VAL A 121 31.49 31.35 18.12
C VAL A 121 30.30 30.66 18.78
N CYS A 122 30.27 29.33 18.72
CA CYS A 122 29.31 28.49 19.44
C CYS A 122 30.08 27.31 20.07
N SER A 123 29.90 27.11 21.37
CA SER A 123 30.59 26.09 22.18
C SER A 123 29.62 25.05 22.79
N ALA A 124 28.34 25.08 22.42
CA ALA A 124 27.33 24.15 22.89
C ALA A 124 27.49 22.75 22.28
N ALA A 125 27.26 21.72 23.08
CA ALA A 125 27.17 20.32 22.64
C ALA A 125 25.88 20.08 21.85
N LEU A 126 25.84 19.03 21.02
CA LEU A 126 24.66 18.71 20.18
C LEU A 126 23.39 18.44 21.02
N SER A 127 23.54 17.93 22.23
CA SER A 127 22.49 17.70 23.23
C SER A 127 21.86 18.97 23.82
N ASP A 128 22.53 20.11 23.70
CA ASP A 128 22.24 21.32 24.48
C ASP A 128 21.95 22.56 23.61
N LEU A 129 21.93 22.40 22.29
CA LEU A 129 21.68 23.49 21.34
C LEU A 129 20.33 24.18 21.58
N THR A 130 20.38 25.49 21.73
CA THR A 130 19.21 26.38 21.78
C THR A 130 18.88 26.93 20.39
N ARG A 131 17.75 27.63 20.26
CA ARG A 131 17.44 28.38 19.02
C ARG A 131 18.48 29.48 18.74
N ALA A 132 19.09 30.07 19.78
CA ALA A 132 20.14 31.07 19.62
C ALA A 132 21.41 30.45 19.03
N ASP A 133 21.85 29.29 19.53
CA ASP A 133 23.01 28.57 19.01
C ASP A 133 22.85 28.20 17.54
N VAL A 134 21.68 27.66 17.15
CA VAL A 134 21.43 27.29 15.76
C VAL A 134 21.49 28.51 14.82
N LYS A 135 21.04 29.68 15.27
CA LYS A 135 21.18 30.94 14.52
C LYS A 135 22.65 31.37 14.38
N THR A 136 23.45 31.18 15.43
CA THR A 136 24.91 31.41 15.42
C THR A 136 25.63 30.47 14.45
N LEU A 137 25.26 29.18 14.43
CA LEU A 137 25.79 28.17 13.51
C LEU A 137 25.43 28.45 12.05
N VAL A 138 24.21 28.92 11.77
CA VAL A 138 23.82 29.42 10.44
C VAL A 138 24.70 30.59 10.00
N GLY A 139 24.93 31.56 10.88
CA GLY A 139 25.85 32.67 10.62
C GLY A 139 27.29 32.21 10.35
N GLY A 140 27.76 31.20 11.07
CA GLY A 140 29.07 30.56 10.87
C GLY A 140 29.22 29.91 9.49
N MET A 141 28.19 29.19 9.03
CA MET A 141 28.22 28.59 7.69
C MET A 141 28.28 29.66 6.59
N LEU A 142 27.48 30.73 6.72
CA LEU A 142 27.46 31.85 5.78
C LEU A 142 28.76 32.67 5.80
N TYR A 143 29.50 32.67 6.91
CA TYR A 143 30.83 33.26 6.98
C TYR A 143 31.84 32.47 6.11
N PHE A 144 31.91 31.14 6.25
CA PHE A 144 32.84 30.33 5.45
C PHE A 144 32.52 30.35 3.95
N LEU A 145 31.23 30.30 3.58
CA LEU A 145 30.78 30.42 2.18
C LEU A 145 31.12 31.77 1.52
N ARG A 146 31.50 32.78 2.32
CA ARG A 146 31.93 34.10 1.83
C ARG A 146 33.45 34.23 1.69
N GLN A 147 34.22 33.42 2.43
CA GLN A 147 35.68 33.47 2.44
C GLN A 147 36.30 32.45 1.46
N GLU A 148 35.75 31.24 1.40
CA GLU A 148 36.32 30.16 0.58
C GLU A 148 35.87 30.24 -0.88
N VAL A 149 36.77 29.86 -1.79
CA VAL A 149 36.50 29.80 -3.25
C VAL A 149 35.67 28.56 -3.63
N ASN A 150 35.59 27.56 -2.74
CA ASN A 150 35.03 26.23 -3.00
C ASN A 150 34.05 25.80 -1.88
N GLU A 151 32.88 25.30 -2.26
CA GLU A 151 31.85 24.83 -1.31
C GLU A 151 32.37 23.74 -0.37
N LEU A 152 33.22 22.83 -0.89
CA LEU A 152 33.72 21.68 -0.13
C LEU A 152 34.64 22.13 1.01
N ASP A 153 35.48 23.13 0.76
CA ASP A 153 36.41 23.69 1.74
C ASP A 153 35.67 24.56 2.77
N ALA A 154 34.61 25.28 2.35
CA ALA A 154 33.72 25.98 3.29
C ALA A 154 33.02 25.01 4.26
N VAL A 155 32.51 23.88 3.74
CA VAL A 155 31.89 22.82 4.55
C VAL A 155 32.92 22.16 5.49
N LYS A 156 34.14 21.91 5.02
CA LYS A 156 35.23 21.36 5.85
C LYS A 156 35.59 22.31 6.99
N ASN A 157 35.88 23.57 6.68
CA ASN A 157 36.29 24.58 7.66
C ASN A 157 35.16 24.86 8.67
N PHE A 158 33.89 24.77 8.25
CA PHE A 158 32.73 24.77 9.13
C PHE A 158 32.74 23.60 10.13
N TYR A 159 32.93 22.35 9.68
CA TYR A 159 33.02 21.18 10.57
C TYR A 159 34.32 21.10 11.39
N GLU A 160 35.36 21.88 11.06
CA GLU A 160 36.52 22.12 11.93
C GLU A 160 36.24 23.17 13.01
N CYS A 161 35.33 24.09 12.76
CA CYS A 161 35.02 25.19 13.69
C CYS A 161 33.84 24.94 14.62
N TYR A 162 32.95 23.99 14.32
CA TYR A 162 31.76 23.69 15.12
C TYR A 162 31.61 22.17 15.37
N PRO A 163 32.18 21.64 16.48
CA PRO A 163 32.17 20.21 16.77
C PRO A 163 30.77 19.58 16.84
N CYS A 164 29.78 20.27 17.39
CA CYS A 164 28.39 19.82 17.42
C CYS A 164 27.77 19.59 16.03
N MET A 165 28.23 20.31 15.00
CA MET A 165 27.80 20.11 13.62
C MET A 165 28.53 18.96 12.92
N ARG A 166 29.73 18.61 13.39
CA ARG A 166 30.46 17.39 13.01
C ARG A 166 29.85 16.14 13.66
N GLU A 167 29.44 16.26 14.91
CA GLU A 167 28.68 15.24 15.64
C GLU A 167 27.31 15.00 14.96
N LEU A 168 26.62 16.06 14.54
CA LEU A 168 25.38 15.99 13.78
C LEU A 168 25.55 15.27 12.43
N SER A 169 26.63 15.53 11.69
CA SER A 169 26.88 14.87 10.40
C SER A 169 27.32 13.42 10.53
N GLY A 170 27.97 13.04 11.64
CA GLY A 170 28.20 11.63 12.00
C GLY A 170 26.92 10.89 12.40
N THR A 171 26.05 11.55 13.18
CA THR A 171 24.78 11.00 13.68
C THR A 171 23.73 10.85 12.56
N VAL A 172 23.71 11.79 11.60
CA VAL A 172 22.75 11.81 10.48
C VAL A 172 23.52 11.97 9.17
N PRO A 173 24.02 10.89 8.54
CA PRO A 173 24.81 10.97 7.30
C PRO A 173 24.08 11.67 6.14
N GLN A 174 22.75 11.66 6.14
CA GLN A 174 21.92 12.37 5.16
C GLN A 174 22.03 13.91 5.28
N PHE A 175 22.47 14.42 6.44
CA PHE A 175 22.69 15.84 6.68
C PHE A 175 23.72 16.42 5.72
N ASN A 176 24.82 15.69 5.44
CA ASN A 176 25.86 16.13 4.51
C ASN A 176 25.33 16.29 3.08
N VAL A 177 24.54 15.30 2.62
CA VAL A 177 23.91 15.34 1.29
C VAL A 177 22.94 16.52 1.18
N MET A 178 22.05 16.67 2.17
CA MET A 178 21.09 17.77 2.25
C MET A 178 21.79 19.15 2.29
N ASN A 179 22.83 19.30 3.12
CA ASN A 179 23.61 20.54 3.21
C ASN A 179 24.25 20.85 1.84
N SER A 180 24.93 19.89 1.21
CA SER A 180 25.53 20.09 -0.13
C SER A 180 24.52 20.46 -1.22
N CYS A 181 23.27 20.02 -1.13
CA CYS A 181 22.22 20.42 -2.06
C CYS A 181 21.73 21.86 -1.81
N LEU A 182 21.57 22.26 -0.55
CA LEU A 182 21.13 23.61 -0.17
C LEU A 182 22.15 24.69 -0.58
N LEU A 183 23.44 24.38 -0.57
CA LEU A 183 24.51 25.31 -0.93
C LEU A 183 24.52 25.59 -2.44
N LYS A 184 24.50 24.53 -3.26
CA LYS A 184 24.53 24.59 -4.73
C LYS A 184 23.37 25.37 -5.34
N ASP A 185 22.21 25.33 -4.69
CA ASP A 185 21.02 26.08 -5.13
C ASP A 185 21.08 27.56 -4.71
N LYS A 186 21.88 27.92 -3.69
CA LYS A 186 22.04 29.31 -3.22
C LYS A 186 23.19 30.07 -3.91
N PHE A 187 24.23 29.39 -4.39
CA PHE A 187 25.43 30.01 -4.97
C PHE A 187 25.86 29.46 -6.34
N LYS A 188 25.10 29.75 -7.40
CA LYS A 188 25.66 29.70 -8.76
C LYS A 188 26.59 30.91 -8.97
N PRO A 189 27.90 30.73 -9.24
CA PRO A 189 28.78 31.86 -9.52
C PRO A 189 28.38 32.54 -10.83
N LYS A 190 28.33 33.87 -10.83
CA LYS A 190 28.26 34.64 -12.09
C LYS A 190 29.65 34.69 -12.72
N PRO A 191 29.78 34.59 -14.06
CA PRO A 191 31.04 34.93 -14.73
C PRO A 191 31.35 36.41 -14.48
N VAL A 192 32.62 36.72 -14.25
CA VAL A 192 33.10 38.08 -13.92
C VAL A 192 33.18 38.94 -15.20
N PRO A 193 32.42 40.05 -15.31
CA PRO A 193 32.70 41.09 -16.29
C PRO A 193 33.79 42.03 -15.74
N GLY A 194 34.77 42.40 -16.58
CA GLY A 194 35.77 43.40 -16.22
C GLY A 194 35.21 44.83 -16.18
N ASN A 195 35.86 45.70 -15.41
CA ASN A 195 35.77 47.18 -15.38
C ASN A 195 34.50 47.84 -15.97
N GLY A 196 33.63 48.38 -15.12
CA GLY A 196 32.68 49.41 -15.54
C GLY A 196 31.53 49.73 -14.59
N SER A 197 31.65 50.86 -13.88
CA SER A 197 30.59 51.74 -13.32
C SER A 197 29.44 51.14 -12.47
N HIS A 198 28.70 52.04 -11.80
CA HIS A 198 27.60 51.66 -10.90
C HIS A 198 26.36 51.17 -11.67
N ASN A 199 25.75 50.08 -11.21
CA ASN A 199 24.30 49.87 -11.32
C ASN A 199 23.78 48.94 -10.23
N VAL A 200 22.76 49.40 -9.48
CA VAL A 200 22.09 48.60 -8.44
C VAL A 200 21.03 47.72 -9.11
N ILE A 201 21.41 46.47 -9.43
CA ILE A 201 20.49 45.51 -10.06
C ILE A 201 19.43 45.06 -9.04
N LYS A 202 18.22 45.59 -9.15
CA LYS A 202 17.04 45.06 -8.45
C LYS A 202 16.72 43.66 -8.99
N VAL A 203 16.67 42.67 -8.10
CA VAL A 203 16.26 41.29 -8.44
C VAL A 203 14.73 41.25 -8.67
N PRO A 204 14.22 40.49 -9.66
CA PRO A 204 12.78 40.42 -9.92
C PRO A 204 11.97 39.84 -8.75
N ARG A 205 10.80 40.42 -8.50
CA ARG A 205 9.86 40.02 -7.43
C ARG A 205 9.06 38.76 -7.80
N ALA A 206 9.76 37.66 -8.10
CA ALA A 206 9.13 36.34 -8.26
C ALA A 206 8.62 35.82 -6.90
N GLY A 207 7.53 35.05 -6.92
CA GLY A 207 6.85 34.55 -5.72
C GLY A 207 7.81 33.95 -4.69
N THR A 208 7.70 34.41 -3.45
CA THR A 208 8.79 34.50 -2.48
C THR A 208 9.51 33.17 -2.31
N MET A 209 10.85 33.19 -2.34
CA MET A 209 11.66 32.00 -2.09
C MET A 209 11.36 31.40 -0.71
N LYS A 210 10.98 32.25 0.25
CA LYS A 210 10.46 31.86 1.58
C LYS A 210 9.15 31.06 1.53
N ASP A 211 8.26 31.29 0.56
CA ASP A 211 7.03 30.50 0.41
C ASP A 211 7.32 29.14 -0.22
N LYS A 212 8.16 29.09 -1.25
CA LYS A 212 8.63 27.81 -1.84
C LYS A 212 9.44 26.98 -0.84
N LEU A 213 10.20 27.63 0.05
CA LEU A 213 10.97 26.95 1.09
C LEU A 213 10.14 26.66 2.33
N ARG A 214 9.04 27.38 2.59
CA ARG A 214 8.02 26.99 3.55
C ARG A 214 7.23 25.79 3.05
N ASP A 215 6.79 25.77 1.79
CA ASP A 215 6.18 24.59 1.17
C ASP A 215 7.16 23.42 1.20
N ASN A 216 8.44 23.60 0.86
CA ASN A 216 9.43 22.54 0.96
C ASN A 216 9.74 22.14 2.41
N ALA A 217 9.70 23.03 3.40
CA ALA A 217 9.93 22.71 4.81
C ALA A 217 8.71 22.05 5.47
N GLU A 218 7.49 22.46 5.12
CA GLU A 218 6.25 21.78 5.51
C GLU A 218 6.12 20.44 4.77
N VAL A 219 6.59 20.32 3.52
CA VAL A 219 6.69 19.04 2.80
C VAL A 219 7.80 18.14 3.38
N ILE A 220 8.97 18.66 3.72
CA ILE A 220 10.06 17.88 4.36
C ILE A 220 9.66 17.48 5.79
N SER A 221 9.05 18.37 6.56
CA SER A 221 8.47 18.06 7.88
C SER A 221 7.35 17.04 7.76
N ALA A 222 6.44 17.18 6.78
CA ALA A 222 5.42 16.17 6.50
C ALA A 222 6.02 14.87 5.97
N TYR A 223 7.13 14.87 5.24
CA TYR A 223 7.81 13.68 4.73
C TYR A 223 8.58 12.95 5.84
N ILE A 224 9.23 13.69 6.74
CA ILE A 224 9.82 13.18 7.99
C ILE A 224 8.73 12.63 8.91
N LYS A 225 7.60 13.33 9.07
CA LYS A 225 6.43 12.86 9.84
C LYS A 225 5.74 11.67 9.18
N GLN A 226 5.74 11.58 7.84
CA GLN A 226 5.24 10.44 7.06
C GLN A 226 6.17 9.21 7.22
N LEU A 227 7.49 9.41 7.21
CA LEU A 227 8.49 8.36 7.53
C LEU A 227 8.40 7.92 9.01
N ASN A 228 8.20 8.86 9.94
CA ASN A 228 7.96 8.59 11.36
C ASN A 228 6.55 8.07 11.67
N MET A 229 5.62 8.06 10.71
CA MET A 229 4.38 7.27 10.81
C MET A 229 4.58 5.88 10.20
N GLN A 230 5.26 5.75 9.06
CA GLN A 230 5.53 4.46 8.39
C GLN A 230 6.29 3.45 9.26
N ARG A 231 7.07 3.89 10.26
CA ARG A 231 7.88 2.99 11.11
C ARG A 231 7.16 2.46 12.35
N PRO A 232 6.64 3.30 13.29
CA PRO A 232 6.02 2.80 14.51
C PRO A 232 4.54 2.48 14.38
N VAL A 233 3.76 3.19 13.55
CA VAL A 233 2.29 3.06 13.55
C VAL A 233 1.81 1.68 13.05
N PRO A 234 2.33 1.11 11.94
CA PRO A 234 1.93 -0.23 11.52
C PRO A 234 2.31 -1.31 12.55
N ALA A 235 3.48 -1.17 13.19
CA ALA A 235 3.94 -2.11 14.21
C ALA A 235 3.10 -2.01 15.50
N LEU A 236 2.77 -0.80 15.94
CA LEU A 236 1.94 -0.57 17.12
C LEU A 236 0.51 -1.08 16.91
N LEU A 237 -0.08 -0.89 15.72
CA LEU A 237 -1.41 -1.42 15.39
C LEU A 237 -1.39 -2.96 15.33
N SER A 238 -0.39 -3.57 14.69
CA SER A 238 -0.25 -5.03 14.65
C SER A 238 -0.04 -5.66 16.04
N ILE A 239 0.70 -5.00 16.94
CA ILE A 239 0.80 -5.41 18.35
C ILE A 239 -0.53 -5.22 19.09
N GLY A 240 -1.28 -4.16 18.77
CA GLY A 240 -2.62 -3.93 19.30
C GLY A 240 -3.60 -5.03 18.91
N ASP A 241 -3.65 -5.39 17.62
CA ASP A 241 -4.51 -6.43 17.05
C ASP A 241 -4.28 -7.77 17.77
N LEU A 242 -3.01 -8.19 17.88
CA LEU A 242 -2.58 -9.38 18.59
C LEU A 242 -3.04 -9.37 20.07
N ILE A 243 -2.95 -8.23 20.75
CA ILE A 243 -3.41 -8.09 22.14
C ILE A 243 -4.93 -8.20 22.22
N THR A 244 -5.68 -7.56 21.30
CA THR A 244 -7.15 -7.66 21.28
C THR A 244 -7.62 -9.08 20.97
N ASP A 245 -7.01 -9.78 20.03
CA ASP A 245 -7.38 -11.16 19.70
C ASP A 245 -7.03 -12.15 20.82
N ILE A 246 -5.90 -11.97 21.52
CA ILE A 246 -5.58 -12.76 22.72
C ILE A 246 -6.63 -12.52 23.82
N ILE A 247 -7.05 -11.27 24.05
CA ILE A 247 -8.10 -10.93 25.03
C ILE A 247 -9.42 -11.61 24.64
N MET A 248 -9.85 -11.52 23.37
CA MET A 248 -11.11 -12.13 22.91
C MET A 248 -11.08 -13.66 22.95
N ILE A 249 -9.96 -14.30 22.57
CA ILE A 249 -9.82 -15.76 22.69
C ILE A 249 -9.93 -16.21 24.15
N VAL A 250 -9.39 -15.44 25.10
CA VAL A 250 -9.52 -15.71 26.54
C VAL A 250 -10.96 -15.47 27.04
N GLU A 251 -11.62 -14.39 26.64
CA GLU A 251 -13.03 -14.10 26.99
C GLU A 251 -13.98 -15.20 26.45
N TYR A 252 -13.71 -15.71 25.24
CA TYR A 252 -14.45 -16.83 24.64
C TYR A 252 -14.16 -18.19 25.30
N PHE A 253 -12.94 -18.46 25.78
CA PHE A 253 -12.67 -19.70 26.53
C PHE A 253 -13.24 -19.67 27.96
N GLN A 254 -13.34 -18.49 28.58
CA GLN A 254 -14.00 -18.33 29.88
C GLN A 254 -15.52 -18.55 29.79
N THR A 255 -16.12 -18.24 28.63
CA THR A 255 -17.57 -18.32 28.40
C THR A 255 -17.93 -19.64 27.69
N ARG A 256 -18.51 -20.62 28.42
CA ARG A 256 -18.69 -22.00 27.91
C ARG A 256 -19.46 -22.12 26.58
N SER A 257 -20.41 -21.22 26.29
CA SER A 257 -21.15 -21.18 25.02
C SER A 257 -20.30 -20.67 23.84
N LEU A 258 -19.25 -19.87 24.09
CA LEU A 258 -18.44 -19.22 23.05
C LEU A 258 -17.20 -20.02 22.64
N TRP A 259 -17.02 -21.24 23.17
CA TRP A 259 -15.87 -22.12 22.85
C TRP A 259 -15.69 -22.38 21.36
N GLY A 260 -16.78 -22.44 20.57
CA GLY A 260 -16.70 -22.57 19.11
C GLY A 260 -15.97 -21.39 18.45
N TYR A 261 -16.27 -20.16 18.88
CA TYR A 261 -15.60 -18.95 18.41
C TYR A 261 -14.14 -18.88 18.89
N ALA A 262 -13.83 -19.35 20.10
CA ALA A 262 -12.45 -19.44 20.60
C ALA A 262 -11.57 -20.33 19.70
N TRP A 263 -12.06 -21.53 19.37
CA TRP A 263 -11.35 -22.45 18.46
C TRP A 263 -11.28 -21.92 17.02
N ALA A 264 -12.32 -21.23 16.53
CA ALA A 264 -12.31 -20.60 15.21
C ALA A 264 -11.25 -19.50 15.11
N SER A 265 -11.15 -18.59 16.09
CA SER A 265 -10.12 -17.55 16.14
C SER A 265 -8.71 -18.14 16.23
N LEU A 266 -8.50 -19.17 17.06
CA LEU A 266 -7.20 -19.83 17.19
C LEU A 266 -6.79 -20.55 15.88
N ALA A 267 -7.74 -21.16 15.17
CA ALA A 267 -7.50 -21.74 13.86
C ALA A 267 -7.16 -20.67 12.80
N SER A 268 -7.84 -19.52 12.82
CA SER A 268 -7.58 -18.35 11.98
C SER A 268 -6.12 -17.90 12.08
N LEU A 269 -5.67 -17.58 13.31
CA LEU A 269 -4.29 -17.20 13.65
C LEU A 269 -3.27 -18.27 13.19
N LEU A 270 -3.54 -19.55 13.44
CA LEU A 270 -2.64 -20.64 13.06
C LEU A 270 -2.52 -20.79 11.53
N ILE A 271 -3.62 -20.58 10.79
CA ILE A 271 -3.62 -20.61 9.32
C ILE A 271 -2.81 -19.42 8.76
N ASN A 272 -2.97 -18.21 9.32
CA ASN A 272 -2.17 -17.04 8.95
C ASN A 272 -0.66 -17.30 9.14
N LEU A 273 -0.25 -17.73 10.33
CA LEU A 273 1.14 -18.07 10.63
C LEU A 273 1.69 -19.17 9.71
N THR A 274 0.92 -20.20 9.45
CA THR A 274 1.31 -21.30 8.54
C THR A 274 1.49 -20.81 7.09
N LEU A 275 0.59 -19.96 6.60
CA LEU A 275 0.68 -19.40 5.25
C LEU A 275 1.85 -18.41 5.12
N GLN A 276 2.10 -17.55 6.13
CA GLN A 276 3.27 -16.68 6.16
C GLN A 276 4.58 -17.50 6.26
N ALA A 277 4.60 -18.61 7.01
CA ALA A 277 5.73 -19.53 7.08
C ALA A 277 6.03 -20.15 5.70
N LEU A 278 5.01 -20.56 4.95
CA LEU A 278 5.13 -21.11 3.60
C LEU A 278 5.60 -20.06 2.58
N VAL A 279 5.07 -18.84 2.62
CA VAL A 279 5.52 -17.71 1.77
C VAL A 279 6.98 -17.37 2.07
N SER A 280 7.35 -17.26 3.36
CA SER A 280 8.70 -17.00 3.84
C SER A 280 9.71 -18.06 3.37
N PHE A 281 9.35 -19.35 3.48
CA PHE A 281 10.15 -20.48 2.99
C PHE A 281 10.30 -20.47 1.47
N ALA A 282 9.21 -20.26 0.72
CA ALA A 282 9.25 -20.20 -0.74
C ALA A 282 10.13 -19.05 -1.24
N GLN A 283 9.93 -17.84 -0.70
CA GLN A 283 10.69 -16.62 -1.00
C GLN A 283 12.19 -16.80 -0.80
N ASN A 284 12.61 -17.52 0.24
CA ASN A 284 14.01 -17.69 0.60
C ASN A 284 14.61 -19.03 0.17
N ARG A 285 13.88 -19.93 -0.51
CA ARG A 285 14.23 -21.35 -0.72
C ARG A 285 15.66 -21.65 -1.22
N ALA A 286 16.27 -20.73 -1.99
CA ALA A 286 17.64 -20.88 -2.51
C ALA A 286 18.74 -20.44 -1.51
N LYS A 287 18.38 -19.89 -0.35
CA LYS A 287 19.30 -19.41 0.70
C LYS A 287 19.69 -20.52 1.69
N PRO A 288 20.87 -20.44 2.35
CA PRO A 288 21.30 -21.38 3.38
C PRO A 288 20.27 -21.60 4.50
N TRP A 289 20.24 -22.80 5.08
CA TRP A 289 19.26 -23.22 6.08
C TRP A 289 19.21 -22.31 7.32
N GLN A 290 20.33 -21.74 7.74
CA GLN A 290 20.40 -20.74 8.82
C GLN A 290 19.54 -19.50 8.54
N ARG A 291 19.47 -19.05 7.27
CA ARG A 291 18.58 -17.94 6.89
C ARG A 291 17.12 -18.37 6.95
N GLN A 292 16.79 -19.61 6.58
CA GLN A 292 15.43 -20.14 6.76
C GLN A 292 15.01 -20.09 8.23
N LEU A 293 15.83 -20.62 9.15
CA LEU A 293 15.51 -20.58 10.58
C LEU A 293 15.32 -19.14 11.09
N LYS A 294 16.14 -18.18 10.64
CA LYS A 294 15.98 -16.77 11.02
C LYS A 294 14.66 -16.16 10.50
N GLU A 295 14.27 -16.42 9.25
CA GLU A 295 13.00 -15.91 8.71
C GLU A 295 11.79 -16.64 9.33
N GLN A 296 11.88 -17.94 9.60
CA GLN A 296 10.85 -18.71 10.30
C GLN A 296 10.68 -18.24 11.74
N PHE A 297 11.78 -17.96 12.45
CA PHE A 297 11.72 -17.36 13.78
C PHE A 297 10.97 -16.03 13.76
N PHE A 298 11.18 -15.17 12.75
CA PHE A 298 10.41 -13.92 12.61
C PHE A 298 8.91 -14.15 12.34
N VAL A 299 8.52 -15.23 11.64
CA VAL A 299 7.10 -15.61 11.47
C VAL A 299 6.51 -16.03 12.82
N TRP A 300 7.07 -17.07 13.44
CA TRP A 300 6.50 -17.69 14.64
C TRP A 300 6.62 -16.84 15.92
N SER A 301 7.45 -15.79 15.90
CA SER A 301 7.48 -14.74 16.95
C SER A 301 6.58 -13.54 16.66
N LEU A 302 5.77 -13.58 15.58
CA LEU A 302 4.85 -12.51 15.15
C LEU A 302 5.54 -11.19 14.74
N VAL A 303 6.87 -11.10 14.73
CA VAL A 303 7.61 -9.86 14.41
C VAL A 303 7.72 -9.62 12.90
N LYS A 304 7.48 -10.61 12.03
CA LYS A 304 7.71 -10.51 10.58
C LYS A 304 7.04 -9.30 9.88
N PRO A 305 5.78 -8.91 10.16
CA PRO A 305 5.19 -7.71 9.57
C PRO A 305 6.03 -6.44 9.83
N GLY A 306 6.57 -6.31 11.05
CA GLY A 306 7.50 -5.23 11.42
C GLY A 306 8.87 -5.35 10.75
N VAL A 307 9.43 -6.55 10.64
CA VAL A 307 10.72 -6.79 9.95
C VAL A 307 10.62 -6.46 8.46
N ASP A 308 9.53 -6.87 7.78
CA ASP A 308 9.34 -6.60 6.36
C ASP A 308 9.00 -5.12 6.09
N ALA A 309 8.22 -4.48 6.96
CA ALA A 309 8.03 -3.03 6.93
C ALA A 309 9.38 -2.28 7.08
N TRP A 310 10.25 -2.73 8.00
CA TRP A 310 11.60 -2.17 8.18
C TRP A 310 12.49 -2.39 6.95
N ARG A 311 12.44 -3.56 6.30
CA ARG A 311 13.17 -3.85 5.04
C ARG A 311 12.76 -2.88 3.93
N VAL A 312 11.45 -2.69 3.73
CA VAL A 312 10.90 -1.76 2.73
C VAL A 312 11.25 -0.30 3.06
N ALA A 313 11.12 0.11 4.32
CA ALA A 313 11.43 1.46 4.79
C ALA A 313 12.95 1.77 4.84
N SER A 314 13.80 0.75 4.78
CA SER A 314 15.26 0.87 4.65
C SER A 314 15.73 0.82 3.18
N GLY A 315 14.82 0.56 2.23
CA GLY A 315 15.14 0.47 0.81
C GLY A 315 15.96 -0.77 0.44
N ALA A 316 15.79 -1.88 1.18
CA ALA A 316 16.52 -3.11 0.92
C ALA A 316 16.33 -3.60 -0.53
N ALA A 317 17.44 -3.79 -1.24
CA ALA A 317 17.45 -4.42 -2.57
C ALA A 317 17.05 -5.91 -2.47
N GLN A 318 16.53 -6.47 -3.57
CA GLN A 318 16.29 -7.91 -3.66
C GLN A 318 17.64 -8.64 -3.65
N GLU A 319 17.84 -9.56 -2.70
CA GLU A 319 19.06 -10.35 -2.63
C GLU A 319 19.08 -11.44 -3.72
N GLU A 320 20.27 -11.82 -4.22
CA GLU A 320 20.42 -12.98 -5.11
C GLU A 320 19.75 -14.23 -4.49
N GLY A 321 18.86 -14.88 -5.25
CA GLY A 321 18.13 -16.08 -4.81
C GLY A 321 16.79 -15.83 -4.09
N GLN A 322 16.36 -14.58 -3.89
CA GLN A 322 14.97 -14.28 -3.49
C GLN A 322 14.02 -14.28 -4.70
N LEU A 323 12.79 -14.75 -4.53
CA LEU A 323 11.78 -14.78 -5.61
C LEU A 323 11.27 -13.37 -5.97
N VAL A 324 10.96 -12.55 -4.97
CA VAL A 324 10.40 -11.20 -5.14
C VAL A 324 11.14 -10.16 -4.30
N SER A 325 11.01 -8.87 -4.64
CA SER A 325 11.58 -7.79 -3.83
C SER A 325 10.79 -7.55 -2.55
N ALA A 326 11.42 -6.94 -1.54
CA ALA A 326 10.85 -6.76 -0.20
C ALA A 326 9.47 -6.08 -0.18
N ARG A 327 9.14 -5.22 -1.16
CA ARG A 327 7.81 -4.59 -1.26
C ARG A 327 6.72 -5.58 -1.67
N TYR A 328 7.02 -6.49 -2.59
CA TYR A 328 6.11 -7.58 -2.95
C TYR A 328 5.98 -8.59 -1.80
N GLU A 329 7.08 -8.91 -1.08
CA GLU A 329 7.03 -9.78 0.11
C GLU A 329 6.13 -9.19 1.21
N LEU A 330 6.33 -7.91 1.58
CA LEU A 330 5.45 -7.21 2.54
C LEU A 330 3.98 -7.18 2.08
N THR A 331 3.74 -6.96 0.78
CA THR A 331 2.37 -6.94 0.22
C THR A 331 1.74 -8.32 0.24
N ALA A 332 2.52 -9.38 -0.01
CA ALA A 332 2.05 -10.77 0.06
C ALA A 332 1.71 -11.18 1.50
N ASN A 333 2.57 -10.87 2.47
CA ASN A 333 2.32 -11.21 3.87
C ASN A 333 1.09 -10.46 4.41
N LYS A 334 0.93 -9.17 4.08
CA LYS A 334 -0.32 -8.41 4.36
C LYS A 334 -1.56 -8.96 3.64
N SER A 335 -1.40 -9.55 2.46
CA SER A 335 -2.50 -10.20 1.74
C SER A 335 -2.91 -11.52 2.40
N VAL A 336 -1.96 -12.24 3.02
CA VAL A 336 -2.23 -13.42 3.84
C VAL A 336 -2.92 -13.01 5.15
N GLU A 337 -2.35 -12.05 5.90
CA GLU A 337 -2.91 -11.41 7.10
C GLU A 337 -4.39 -11.04 6.92
N LEU A 338 -4.72 -10.30 5.85
CA LEU A 338 -6.11 -9.90 5.58
C LEU A 338 -7.06 -11.09 5.32
N VAL A 339 -6.64 -12.14 4.61
CA VAL A 339 -7.53 -13.26 4.21
C VAL A 339 -7.60 -14.37 5.26
N ALA A 340 -6.50 -14.62 5.97
CA ALA A 340 -6.35 -15.74 6.89
C ALA A 340 -6.62 -15.37 8.35
N GLU A 341 -6.58 -14.08 8.71
CA GLU A 341 -6.76 -13.62 10.09
C GLU A 341 -7.82 -12.53 10.18
N ALA A 342 -7.65 -11.38 9.52
CA ALA A 342 -8.52 -10.22 9.74
C ALA A 342 -9.95 -10.41 9.22
N ILE A 343 -10.15 -10.89 7.98
CA ILE A 343 -11.50 -11.13 7.43
C ILE A 343 -12.24 -12.19 8.27
N PRO A 344 -11.70 -13.40 8.54
CA PRO A 344 -12.36 -14.37 9.41
C PRO A 344 -12.53 -13.85 10.84
N GLY A 345 -11.55 -13.12 11.39
CA GLY A 345 -11.61 -12.53 12.72
C GLY A 345 -12.79 -11.59 12.89
N THR A 346 -13.01 -10.65 11.97
CA THR A 346 -14.21 -9.77 12.00
C THR A 346 -15.52 -10.55 11.88
N LEU A 347 -15.56 -11.65 11.12
CA LEU A 347 -16.75 -12.51 11.02
C LEU A 347 -17.01 -13.29 12.31
N ILE A 348 -15.97 -13.86 12.92
CA ILE A 348 -16.06 -14.63 14.18
C ILE A 348 -16.47 -13.70 15.32
N GLN A 349 -15.84 -12.54 15.44
CA GLN A 349 -16.19 -11.53 16.46
C GLN A 349 -17.61 -10.99 16.26
N LEU A 350 -18.03 -10.71 15.02
CA LEU A 350 -19.40 -10.25 14.76
C LEU A 350 -20.46 -11.33 14.99
N SER A 351 -20.17 -12.58 14.64
CA SER A 351 -21.07 -13.72 14.92
C SER A 351 -21.26 -13.90 16.43
N ALA A 352 -20.18 -13.86 17.20
CA ALA A 352 -20.25 -13.89 18.67
C ALA A 352 -21.02 -12.69 19.25
N LEU A 353 -20.91 -11.49 18.66
CA LEU A 353 -21.65 -10.30 19.09
C LEU A 353 -23.15 -10.33 18.75
N LEU A 354 -23.56 -10.97 17.65
CA LEU A 354 -24.96 -11.02 17.20
C LEU A 354 -25.70 -12.28 17.65
N MET A 355 -24.99 -13.38 17.97
CA MET A 355 -25.57 -14.67 18.35
C MET A 355 -25.35 -15.03 19.83
N SER A 356 -25.05 -14.03 20.67
CA SER A 356 -24.82 -14.19 22.12
C SER A 356 -26.07 -13.88 22.94
N GLU A 357 -26.51 -14.84 23.75
CA GLU A 357 -27.53 -14.73 24.82
C GLU A 357 -27.15 -13.75 25.96
N SER A 358 -26.15 -12.89 25.75
CA SER A 358 -25.69 -11.91 26.72
C SER A 358 -25.38 -10.57 26.04
N LYS A 359 -25.71 -9.47 26.72
CA LYS A 359 -25.55 -8.09 26.20
C LYS A 359 -24.04 -7.83 25.95
N PRO A 360 -23.66 -7.35 24.75
CA PRO A 360 -22.27 -7.43 24.27
C PRO A 360 -21.30 -6.63 25.14
N THR A 361 -20.21 -7.28 25.57
CA THR A 361 -19.19 -6.67 26.42
C THR A 361 -18.53 -5.47 25.74
N ARG A 362 -18.18 -4.44 26.53
CA ARG A 362 -17.45 -3.27 26.02
C ARG A 362 -16.06 -3.63 25.46
N SER A 363 -15.44 -4.71 25.96
CA SER A 363 -14.23 -5.31 25.38
C SER A 363 -14.49 -5.83 23.96
N ALA A 364 -15.49 -6.69 23.80
CA ALA A 364 -15.87 -7.27 22.51
C ALA A 364 -16.20 -6.22 21.43
N LEU A 365 -17.00 -5.21 21.79
CA LEU A 365 -17.32 -4.09 20.88
C LEU A 365 -16.08 -3.25 20.51
N PHE A 366 -15.16 -3.03 21.47
CA PHE A 366 -13.90 -2.33 21.20
C PHE A 366 -12.97 -3.17 20.31
N SER A 367 -12.84 -4.47 20.56
CA SER A 367 -12.02 -5.40 19.77
C SER A 367 -12.51 -5.48 18.31
N PHE A 368 -13.82 -5.65 18.12
CA PHE A 368 -14.43 -5.69 16.80
C PHE A 368 -14.20 -4.39 16.00
N ALA A 369 -14.37 -3.23 16.65
CA ALA A 369 -14.04 -1.95 16.04
C ALA A 369 -12.53 -1.84 15.74
N PHE A 370 -11.66 -2.29 16.64
CA PHE A 370 -10.21 -2.24 16.47
C PHE A 370 -9.74 -3.08 15.28
N CYS A 371 -10.18 -4.34 15.18
CA CYS A 371 -9.85 -5.25 14.08
C CYS A 371 -10.24 -4.68 12.71
N ILE A 372 -11.46 -4.13 12.57
CA ILE A 372 -11.89 -3.45 11.33
C ILE A 372 -10.99 -2.24 11.02
N LEU A 373 -10.62 -1.46 12.03
CA LEU A 373 -9.78 -0.27 11.88
C LEU A 373 -8.31 -0.61 11.57
N THR A 374 -7.77 -1.74 12.05
CA THR A 374 -6.44 -2.26 11.68
C THR A 374 -6.43 -2.80 10.26
N ALA A 375 -7.40 -3.65 9.89
CA ALA A 375 -7.55 -4.17 8.52
C ALA A 375 -7.70 -3.04 7.50
N ALA A 376 -8.45 -2.00 7.85
CA ALA A 376 -8.58 -0.77 7.05
C ALA A 376 -7.26 0.02 6.96
N PHE A 377 -6.47 0.07 8.03
CA PHE A 377 -5.14 0.69 8.01
C PHE A 377 -4.18 -0.09 7.11
N THR A 378 -4.09 -1.42 7.24
CA THR A 378 -3.29 -2.30 6.38
C THR A 378 -3.67 -2.15 4.90
N SER A 379 -4.96 -2.01 4.60
CA SER A 379 -5.49 -1.80 3.24
C SER A 379 -5.15 -0.41 2.67
N ALA A 380 -5.29 0.65 3.49
CA ALA A 380 -4.98 2.02 3.11
C ALA A 380 -3.48 2.26 2.94
N ILE A 381 -2.64 1.79 3.88
CA ILE A 381 -1.17 1.98 3.82
C ILE A 381 -0.56 1.20 2.65
N THR A 382 -1.09 0.02 2.31
CA THR A 382 -0.67 -0.73 1.11
C THR A 382 -0.96 0.09 -0.15
N SER A 383 -2.16 0.66 -0.28
CA SER A 383 -2.51 1.52 -1.43
C SER A 383 -1.66 2.80 -1.50
N TRP A 384 -1.29 3.35 -0.35
CA TRP A 384 -0.44 4.53 -0.19
C TRP A 384 1.02 4.29 -0.59
N ASP A 385 1.64 3.23 -0.06
CA ASP A 385 3.05 2.89 -0.30
C ASP A 385 3.30 2.49 -1.77
N TRP A 386 2.35 1.79 -2.39
CA TRP A 386 2.41 1.43 -3.81
C TRP A 386 2.39 2.68 -4.71
N ASP A 387 1.50 3.64 -4.46
CA ASP A 387 1.42 4.88 -5.25
C ASP A 387 2.60 5.82 -5.02
N LEU A 388 3.09 5.97 -3.79
CA LEU A 388 4.13 6.94 -3.46
C LEU A 388 5.56 6.46 -3.76
N SER A 389 5.76 5.17 -4.07
CA SER A 389 7.08 4.65 -4.40
C SER A 389 7.68 5.30 -5.67
N LYS A 390 8.95 5.72 -5.58
CA LYS A 390 9.67 6.39 -6.68
C LYS A 390 9.74 5.54 -7.95
N GLU A 391 9.88 4.23 -7.78
CA GLU A 391 9.93 3.25 -8.86
C GLU A 391 8.62 3.25 -9.67
N ASN A 392 7.48 2.96 -9.02
CA ASN A 392 6.19 2.91 -9.71
C ASN A 392 5.84 4.25 -10.38
N ARG A 393 6.22 5.38 -9.76
CA ARG A 393 6.09 6.71 -10.36
C ARG A 393 7.09 7.01 -11.50
N LYS A 394 8.23 6.31 -11.61
CA LYS A 394 9.11 6.39 -12.80
C LYS A 394 8.51 5.60 -13.97
N TYR A 395 8.20 4.32 -13.74
CA TYR A 395 7.90 3.34 -14.81
C TYR A 395 6.42 3.22 -15.17
N LYS A 396 5.49 3.50 -14.24
CA LYS A 396 4.04 3.24 -14.40
C LYS A 396 3.20 4.49 -14.13
N ARG A 397 3.67 5.61 -14.70
CA ARG A 397 3.10 6.98 -14.64
C ARG A 397 1.62 7.09 -15.06
N SER A 398 1.10 6.16 -15.84
CA SER A 398 -0.32 6.15 -16.25
C SER A 398 -1.26 5.64 -15.16
N PHE A 399 -0.74 5.03 -14.08
CA PHE A 399 -1.54 4.44 -13.01
C PHE A 399 -1.12 4.94 -11.61
N TYR A 400 0.18 5.11 -11.37
CA TYR A 400 0.73 5.62 -10.11
C TYR A 400 1.18 7.07 -10.22
N GLY A 401 1.02 7.82 -9.14
CA GLY A 401 1.06 9.28 -9.11
C GLY A 401 -0.31 9.90 -8.74
N TYR A 402 -1.31 9.10 -8.36
CA TYR A 402 -2.70 9.55 -8.20
C TYR A 402 -2.95 10.34 -6.91
N ILE A 403 -2.12 10.11 -5.88
CA ILE A 403 -2.14 10.90 -4.65
C ILE A 403 -1.53 12.28 -4.94
N PRO A 404 -2.23 13.40 -4.65
CA PRO A 404 -1.72 14.75 -4.89
C PRO A 404 -0.50 15.06 -4.01
N SER A 405 0.31 16.05 -4.42
CA SER A 405 1.46 16.56 -3.67
C SER A 405 1.04 17.24 -2.36
N ASN A 406 -0.04 18.01 -2.41
CA ASN A 406 -0.43 18.99 -1.38
C ASN A 406 -0.86 18.29 -0.09
N VAL A 407 -0.39 18.77 1.08
CA VAL A 407 -0.64 18.14 2.39
C VAL A 407 -2.15 17.94 2.67
N LYS A 408 -3.00 18.93 2.40
CA LYS A 408 -4.46 18.82 2.56
C LYS A 408 -5.08 17.75 1.65
N GLY A 409 -4.57 17.58 0.43
CA GLY A 409 -5.02 16.56 -0.51
C GLY A 409 -4.54 15.15 -0.13
N LYS A 410 -3.28 15.03 0.32
CA LYS A 410 -2.69 13.81 0.90
C LYS A 410 -3.55 13.26 2.03
N VAL A 411 -3.88 14.10 3.02
CA VAL A 411 -4.72 13.71 4.17
C VAL A 411 -6.12 13.28 3.71
N LYS A 412 -6.77 14.04 2.81
CA LYS A 412 -8.08 13.66 2.26
C LYS A 412 -8.06 12.30 1.56
N VAL A 413 -7.05 12.03 0.71
CA VAL A 413 -6.95 10.73 0.02
C VAL A 413 -6.66 9.61 1.01
N PHE A 414 -5.75 9.76 1.97
CA PHE A 414 -5.48 8.72 2.97
C PHE A 414 -6.73 8.39 3.80
N ALA A 415 -7.42 9.42 4.32
CA ALA A 415 -8.67 9.24 5.07
C ALA A 415 -9.76 8.58 4.21
N SER A 416 -9.88 8.95 2.93
CA SER A 416 -10.86 8.34 2.02
C SER A 416 -10.55 6.87 1.75
N LEU A 417 -9.27 6.50 1.57
CA LEU A 417 -8.83 5.10 1.43
C LEU A 417 -9.15 4.28 2.70
N TYR A 418 -8.88 4.87 3.86
CA TYR A 418 -9.10 4.27 5.17
C TYR A 418 -10.59 4.01 5.46
N PHE A 419 -11.41 5.04 5.39
CA PHE A 419 -12.85 4.90 5.66
C PHE A 419 -13.56 4.05 4.61
N LEU A 420 -13.17 4.10 3.33
CA LEU A 420 -13.72 3.21 2.32
C LEU A 420 -13.44 1.74 2.64
N SER A 421 -12.24 1.42 3.12
CA SER A 421 -11.87 0.07 3.54
C SER A 421 -12.66 -0.38 4.78
N ALA A 422 -12.71 0.47 5.82
CA ALA A 422 -13.42 0.18 7.06
C ALA A 422 -14.93 -0.04 6.84
N PHE A 423 -15.58 0.85 6.09
CA PHE A 423 -17.01 0.74 5.80
C PHE A 423 -17.33 -0.43 4.87
N ASN A 424 -16.50 -0.72 3.87
CA ASN A 424 -16.72 -1.89 3.01
C ASN A 424 -16.60 -3.21 3.79
N LEU A 425 -15.62 -3.32 4.69
CA LEU A 425 -15.44 -4.49 5.56
C LEU A 425 -16.61 -4.64 6.53
N LEU A 426 -17.01 -3.55 7.20
CA LEU A 426 -18.19 -3.52 8.07
C LEU A 426 -19.46 -3.97 7.34
N THR A 427 -19.74 -3.42 6.14
CA THR A 427 -20.89 -3.80 5.30
C THR A 427 -20.84 -5.27 4.88
N ARG A 428 -19.68 -5.80 4.45
CA ARG A 428 -19.55 -7.22 4.06
C ARG A 428 -19.70 -8.16 5.25
N SER A 429 -19.07 -7.88 6.38
CA SER A 429 -19.15 -8.74 7.57
C SER A 429 -20.57 -8.79 8.13
N PHE A 430 -21.26 -7.65 8.28
CA PHE A 430 -22.68 -7.65 8.66
C PHE A 430 -23.56 -8.39 7.65
N ALA A 431 -23.42 -8.13 6.35
CA ALA A 431 -24.25 -8.81 5.36
C ALA A 431 -24.04 -10.33 5.40
N CYS A 432 -22.79 -10.79 5.51
CA CYS A 432 -22.45 -12.21 5.63
C CYS A 432 -23.13 -12.88 6.84
N VAL A 433 -23.05 -12.26 8.03
CA VAL A 433 -23.65 -12.81 9.25
C VAL A 433 -25.19 -12.75 9.21
N LEU A 434 -25.78 -11.72 8.61
CA LEU A 434 -27.24 -11.62 8.43
C LEU A 434 -27.78 -12.69 7.45
N PHE A 435 -27.08 -12.96 6.34
CA PHE A 435 -27.43 -14.07 5.45
C PHE A 435 -27.23 -15.44 6.12
N TYR A 436 -26.22 -15.57 7.01
CA TYR A 436 -26.01 -16.78 7.81
C TYR A 436 -27.16 -17.01 8.81
N ILE A 437 -27.61 -15.98 9.53
CA ILE A 437 -28.75 -16.08 10.45
C ILE A 437 -30.03 -16.47 9.68
N LYS A 438 -30.25 -15.91 8.49
CA LYS A 438 -31.44 -16.17 7.68
C LYS A 438 -31.52 -17.59 7.08
N GLY A 439 -30.41 -18.15 6.61
CA GLY A 439 -30.42 -19.40 5.83
C GLY A 439 -29.11 -20.20 5.88
N GLY A 440 -28.35 -20.02 6.95
CA GLY A 440 -27.12 -20.76 7.24
C GLY A 440 -26.03 -20.60 6.20
N ILE A 441 -25.15 -21.60 6.14
CA ILE A 441 -23.97 -21.58 5.28
C ILE A 441 -24.30 -21.60 3.78
N LEU A 442 -25.50 -22.08 3.39
CA LEU A 442 -25.88 -22.23 1.97
C LEU A 442 -26.19 -20.89 1.29
N GLU A 443 -26.88 -19.97 1.96
CA GLU A 443 -27.12 -18.61 1.45
C GLU A 443 -25.79 -17.85 1.33
N VAL A 444 -24.93 -17.93 2.35
CA VAL A 444 -23.59 -17.31 2.34
C VAL A 444 -22.71 -17.86 1.21
N ALA A 445 -22.69 -19.19 1.03
CA ALA A 445 -21.95 -19.84 -0.05
C ALA A 445 -22.50 -19.45 -1.44
N THR A 446 -23.81 -19.27 -1.57
CA THR A 446 -24.45 -18.82 -2.81
C THR A 446 -24.09 -17.38 -3.14
N LEU A 447 -24.13 -16.48 -2.15
CA LEU A 447 -23.76 -15.07 -2.28
C LEU A 447 -22.29 -14.90 -2.70
N LEU A 448 -21.36 -15.45 -1.91
CA LEU A 448 -19.92 -15.29 -2.14
C LEU A 448 -19.44 -16.10 -3.34
N GLY A 449 -19.94 -17.33 -3.50
CA GLY A 449 -19.63 -18.20 -4.63
C GLY A 449 -20.13 -17.67 -5.96
N GLY A 450 -21.34 -17.08 -5.99
CA GLY A 450 -21.90 -16.43 -7.17
C GLY A 450 -21.04 -15.26 -7.66
N GLU A 451 -20.61 -14.37 -6.76
CA GLU A 451 -19.75 -13.24 -7.13
C GLU A 451 -18.36 -13.69 -7.62
N LEU A 452 -17.76 -14.68 -6.94
CA LEU A 452 -16.49 -15.28 -7.37
C LEU A 452 -16.60 -15.95 -8.75
N LEU A 453 -17.68 -16.69 -9.00
CA LEU A 453 -17.95 -17.35 -10.27
C LEU A 453 -18.09 -16.34 -11.42
N ILE A 454 -18.86 -15.26 -11.21
CA ILE A 454 -19.00 -14.17 -12.20
C ILE A 454 -17.64 -13.56 -12.55
N TYR A 455 -16.79 -13.29 -11.54
CA TYR A 455 -15.43 -12.79 -11.76
C TYR A 455 -14.57 -13.76 -12.59
N PHE A 456 -14.55 -15.05 -12.23
CA PHE A 456 -13.76 -16.06 -12.96
C PHE A 456 -14.28 -16.28 -14.39
N VAL A 457 -15.60 -16.26 -14.62
CA VAL A 457 -16.20 -16.31 -15.96
C VAL A 457 -15.78 -15.09 -16.79
N ILE A 458 -15.83 -13.86 -16.24
CA ILE A 458 -15.40 -12.65 -16.94
C ILE A 458 -13.89 -12.69 -17.29
N LYS A 459 -13.03 -13.15 -16.37
CA LYS A 459 -11.60 -13.35 -16.65
C LYS A 459 -11.35 -14.46 -17.68
N GLY A 460 -12.13 -15.54 -17.65
CA GLY A 460 -12.10 -16.65 -18.61
C GLY A 460 -12.44 -16.20 -20.04
N LEU A 461 -13.60 -15.57 -20.22
CA LEU A 461 -14.05 -15.02 -21.50
C LEU A 461 -13.06 -14.00 -22.08
N ARG A 462 -12.41 -13.20 -21.23
CA ARG A 462 -11.37 -12.24 -21.62
C ARG A 462 -9.97 -12.84 -21.82
N ARG A 463 -9.80 -14.16 -21.63
CA ARG A 463 -8.51 -14.89 -21.67
C ARG A 463 -7.44 -14.28 -20.75
N ASP A 464 -7.87 -13.84 -19.56
CA ASP A 464 -7.06 -13.22 -18.50
C ASP A 464 -7.11 -14.07 -17.20
N LEU A 465 -7.15 -15.41 -17.33
CA LEU A 465 -7.06 -16.30 -16.17
C LEU A 465 -5.63 -16.48 -15.66
N TRP A 466 -4.63 -16.59 -16.56
CA TRP A 466 -3.22 -16.53 -16.16
C TRP A 466 -2.95 -15.26 -15.37
N TYR A 467 -2.29 -15.39 -14.22
CA TYR A 467 -1.80 -14.31 -13.39
C TYR A 467 -0.54 -13.69 -14.01
N TRP A 468 -0.12 -12.51 -13.53
CA TRP A 468 0.92 -11.74 -14.21
C TRP A 468 2.34 -12.21 -13.90
N THR A 469 2.57 -12.96 -12.82
CA THR A 469 3.89 -13.50 -12.47
C THR A 469 4.30 -14.66 -13.40
N PRO A 470 5.59 -14.82 -13.74
CA PRO A 470 6.06 -15.78 -14.74
C PRO A 470 6.20 -17.20 -14.17
N ILE A 471 5.10 -17.78 -13.70
CA ILE A 471 5.01 -19.15 -13.20
C ILE A 471 4.33 -20.02 -14.27
N TYR A 472 4.97 -21.12 -14.64
CA TYR A 472 4.57 -21.96 -15.78
C TYR A 472 4.24 -23.41 -15.36
N GLY A 473 3.72 -24.20 -16.30
CA GLY A 473 3.27 -25.58 -16.05
C GLY A 473 1.98 -25.67 -15.21
N GLY A 474 1.60 -26.89 -14.83
CA GLY A 474 0.35 -27.15 -14.07
C GLY A 474 0.31 -26.46 -12.71
N LEU A 475 1.44 -26.40 -12.00
CA LEU A 475 1.56 -25.65 -10.75
C LEU A 475 1.36 -24.13 -10.97
N GLY A 476 1.80 -23.60 -12.11
CA GLY A 476 1.52 -22.22 -12.51
C GLY A 476 0.02 -21.95 -12.71
N VAL A 477 -0.74 -22.90 -13.27
CA VAL A 477 -2.20 -22.78 -13.36
C VAL A 477 -2.83 -22.73 -11.97
N PHE A 478 -2.45 -23.65 -11.08
CA PHE A 478 -2.99 -23.69 -9.70
C PHE A 478 -2.70 -22.40 -8.92
N ILE A 479 -1.43 -21.97 -8.87
CA ILE A 479 -1.03 -20.72 -8.20
C ILE A 479 -1.74 -19.51 -8.83
N SER A 480 -1.92 -19.50 -10.15
CA SER A 480 -2.65 -18.45 -10.87
C SER A 480 -4.13 -18.37 -10.47
N TRP A 481 -4.79 -19.49 -10.17
CA TRP A 481 -6.16 -19.48 -9.65
C TRP A 481 -6.21 -19.01 -8.20
N ILE A 482 -5.34 -19.55 -7.34
CA ILE A 482 -5.28 -19.17 -5.91
C ILE A 482 -5.00 -17.67 -5.75
N LEU A 483 -3.96 -17.12 -6.40
CA LEU A 483 -3.66 -15.69 -6.28
C LEU A 483 -4.80 -14.79 -6.77
N ARG A 484 -5.53 -15.20 -7.83
CA ARG A 484 -6.71 -14.45 -8.28
C ARG A 484 -7.89 -14.54 -7.32
N TRP A 485 -8.09 -15.68 -6.68
CA TRP A 485 -9.09 -15.83 -5.62
C TRP A 485 -8.74 -14.97 -4.40
N THR A 486 -7.51 -15.06 -3.88
CA THR A 486 -7.00 -14.26 -2.76
C THR A 486 -7.16 -12.76 -3.00
N ILE A 487 -6.70 -12.25 -4.15
CA ILE A 487 -6.78 -10.82 -4.48
C ILE A 487 -8.24 -10.36 -4.70
N LYS A 488 -9.11 -11.22 -5.24
CA LYS A 488 -10.54 -10.94 -5.37
C LYS A 488 -11.21 -10.81 -4.00
N VAL A 489 -11.00 -11.77 -3.10
CA VAL A 489 -11.49 -11.73 -1.71
C VAL A 489 -11.02 -10.44 -1.00
N ILE A 490 -9.74 -10.08 -1.07
CA ILE A 490 -9.24 -8.84 -0.44
C ILE A 490 -9.92 -7.59 -1.02
N VAL A 491 -10.16 -7.53 -2.33
CA VAL A 491 -10.88 -6.41 -2.95
C VAL A 491 -12.32 -6.33 -2.47
N ASP A 492 -13.04 -7.44 -2.42
CA ASP A 492 -14.47 -7.45 -2.09
C ASP A 492 -14.72 -7.10 -0.63
N TRP A 493 -13.82 -7.53 0.26
CA TRP A 493 -13.95 -7.38 1.71
C TRP A 493 -13.30 -6.09 2.24
N THR A 494 -12.11 -5.69 1.79
CA THR A 494 -11.41 -4.51 2.34
C THR A 494 -11.11 -3.41 1.32
N ALA A 495 -11.67 -3.49 0.11
CA ALA A 495 -11.65 -2.39 -0.88
C ALA A 495 -10.25 -1.83 -1.23
N VAL A 496 -9.21 -2.69 -1.25
CA VAL A 496 -7.82 -2.24 -1.49
C VAL A 496 -7.65 -1.61 -2.87
N VAL A 497 -7.60 -0.28 -2.90
CA VAL A 497 -7.57 0.56 -4.12
C VAL A 497 -6.32 0.31 -5.00
N HIS A 498 -5.22 -0.24 -4.46
CA HIS A 498 -4.09 -0.72 -5.28
C HIS A 498 -4.51 -1.84 -6.26
N PHE A 499 -5.32 -2.81 -5.82
CA PHE A 499 -5.73 -3.98 -6.62
C PHE A 499 -6.76 -3.66 -7.72
N ARG A 500 -7.16 -2.40 -7.89
CA ARG A 500 -7.82 -1.93 -9.13
C ARG A 500 -6.89 -1.97 -10.36
N HIS A 501 -5.60 -2.25 -10.18
CA HIS A 501 -4.61 -2.35 -11.26
C HIS A 501 -4.99 -3.42 -12.30
N PRO A 502 -4.79 -3.19 -13.62
CA PRO A 502 -5.19 -4.13 -14.69
C PRO A 502 -4.67 -5.58 -14.57
N ASN A 503 -3.56 -5.81 -13.85
CA ASN A 503 -3.06 -7.17 -13.62
C ASN A 503 -3.91 -7.98 -12.62
N GLU A 504 -4.57 -7.27 -11.71
CA GLU A 504 -5.33 -7.80 -10.58
C GLU A 504 -6.81 -7.97 -10.96
N VAL A 505 -7.76 -7.31 -10.28
CA VAL A 505 -9.17 -7.32 -10.72
C VAL A 505 -9.39 -6.38 -11.91
N GLY A 506 -8.76 -5.20 -11.91
CA GLY A 506 -8.95 -4.14 -12.90
C GLY A 506 -10.03 -3.11 -12.52
N GLY A 507 -9.85 -1.87 -12.99
CA GLY A 507 -10.61 -0.68 -12.55
C GLY A 507 -12.12 -0.84 -12.55
N ALA A 508 -12.72 -1.03 -13.74
CA ALA A 508 -14.18 -1.12 -13.87
C ALA A 508 -14.79 -2.27 -13.02
N TYR A 509 -14.03 -3.34 -12.77
CA TYR A 509 -14.47 -4.42 -11.90
C TYR A 509 -14.43 -4.00 -10.42
N PHE A 510 -13.35 -3.33 -9.98
CA PHE A 510 -13.23 -2.79 -8.63
C PHE A 510 -14.40 -1.87 -8.26
N THR A 511 -14.75 -0.92 -9.12
CA THR A 511 -15.91 -0.02 -8.89
C THR A 511 -17.24 -0.78 -8.90
N PHE A 512 -17.37 -1.84 -9.70
CA PHE A 512 -18.55 -2.71 -9.67
C PHE A 512 -18.68 -3.51 -8.36
N SER A 513 -17.59 -4.10 -7.83
CA SER A 513 -17.59 -4.75 -6.50
C SER A 513 -18.06 -3.81 -5.40
N LEU A 514 -17.62 -2.54 -5.38
CA LEU A 514 -18.07 -1.57 -4.37
C LEU A 514 -19.57 -1.27 -4.46
N GLY A 515 -20.09 -1.08 -5.67
CA GLY A 515 -21.53 -0.89 -5.89
C GLY A 515 -22.34 -2.13 -5.48
N LEU A 516 -21.83 -3.32 -5.79
CA LEU A 516 -22.44 -4.59 -5.43
C LEU A 516 -22.44 -4.82 -3.91
N THR A 517 -21.35 -4.47 -3.20
CA THR A 517 -21.29 -4.49 -1.72
C THR A 517 -22.42 -3.66 -1.10
N ILE A 518 -22.67 -2.45 -1.62
CA ILE A 518 -23.74 -1.57 -1.12
C ILE A 518 -25.12 -2.19 -1.35
N VAL A 519 -25.37 -2.75 -2.54
CA VAL A 519 -26.65 -3.45 -2.83
C VAL A 519 -26.82 -4.66 -1.91
N ILE A 520 -25.77 -5.46 -1.69
CA ILE A 520 -25.78 -6.61 -0.78
C ILE A 520 -26.09 -6.16 0.66
N GLY A 521 -25.48 -5.06 1.13
CA GLY A 521 -25.72 -4.52 2.47
C GLY A 521 -27.16 -4.04 2.69
N VAL A 522 -27.70 -3.26 1.75
CA VAL A 522 -29.10 -2.79 1.80
C VAL A 522 -30.09 -3.96 1.71
N VAL A 523 -29.82 -4.96 0.86
CA VAL A 523 -30.67 -6.16 0.75
C VAL A 523 -30.62 -7.00 2.03
N ALA A 524 -29.45 -7.10 2.70
CA ALA A 524 -29.34 -7.78 3.98
C ALA A 524 -30.16 -7.08 5.09
N ALA A 525 -30.09 -5.74 5.18
CA ALA A 525 -30.91 -4.97 6.12
C ALA A 525 -32.42 -5.17 5.89
N LEU A 526 -32.88 -5.01 4.65
CA LEU A 526 -34.29 -5.18 4.27
C LEU A 526 -34.81 -6.64 4.37
N GLN A 527 -33.91 -7.63 4.45
CA GLN A 527 -34.28 -9.01 4.75
C GLN A 527 -34.30 -9.27 6.26
N TYR A 528 -33.43 -8.63 7.04
CA TYR A 528 -33.42 -8.74 8.49
C TYR A 528 -34.71 -8.17 9.11
N GLU A 529 -35.11 -6.95 8.74
CA GLU A 529 -36.38 -6.33 9.18
C GLU A 529 -37.58 -7.26 8.94
N LYS A 530 -37.63 -7.95 7.81
CA LYS A 530 -38.73 -8.86 7.47
C LYS A 530 -38.72 -10.17 8.24
N VAL A 531 -37.53 -10.74 8.49
CA VAL A 531 -37.42 -11.95 9.33
C VAL A 531 -37.90 -11.64 10.75
N VAL A 532 -37.61 -10.45 11.26
CA VAL A 532 -38.12 -9.94 12.54
C VAL A 532 -39.64 -9.78 12.50
N ASP A 533 -40.20 -9.07 11.51
CA ASP A 533 -41.65 -8.89 11.33
C ASP A 533 -42.40 -10.24 11.25
N ASP A 534 -41.87 -11.21 10.48
CA ASP A 534 -42.44 -12.55 10.32
C ASP A 534 -42.41 -13.37 11.63
N VAL A 535 -41.35 -13.24 12.43
CA VAL A 535 -41.24 -13.89 13.76
C VAL A 535 -42.19 -13.27 14.78
N ILE A 536 -42.24 -11.93 14.87
CA ILE A 536 -43.12 -11.20 15.80
C ILE A 536 -44.60 -11.46 15.47
N SER A 537 -44.95 -11.54 14.18
CA SER A 537 -46.32 -11.76 13.74
C SER A 537 -46.79 -13.23 13.79
N SER A 538 -45.87 -14.21 13.88
CA SER A 538 -46.22 -15.64 13.88
C SER A 538 -45.41 -16.48 14.88
N PRO A 539 -45.55 -16.25 16.20
CA PRO A 539 -44.74 -16.88 17.27
C PRO A 539 -44.94 -18.40 17.44
N ASN A 540 -45.88 -19.02 16.71
CA ASN A 540 -46.13 -20.48 16.71
C ASN A 540 -45.76 -21.15 15.38
N SER A 541 -45.07 -20.47 14.46
CA SER A 541 -44.66 -21.07 13.18
C SER A 541 -43.53 -22.09 13.39
N THR A 542 -43.72 -23.32 12.92
CA THR A 542 -42.88 -24.49 13.23
C THR A 542 -41.49 -24.49 12.55
N PHE A 543 -41.07 -23.35 12.01
CA PHE A 543 -39.89 -23.20 11.15
C PHE A 543 -38.55 -23.23 11.92
N LEU A 544 -38.54 -22.80 13.18
CA LEU A 544 -37.33 -22.83 14.02
C LEU A 544 -36.99 -24.24 14.52
N ASN A 545 -37.98 -25.10 14.71
CA ASN A 545 -37.81 -26.42 15.32
C ASN A 545 -37.07 -27.44 14.42
N SER A 546 -36.97 -27.20 13.12
CA SER A 546 -36.38 -28.15 12.16
C SER A 546 -34.88 -27.98 11.91
N THR A 547 -34.25 -26.95 12.48
CA THR A 547 -32.95 -26.44 11.97
C THR A 547 -31.88 -26.29 13.06
N PHE A 548 -32.24 -26.49 14.34
CA PHE A 548 -31.35 -26.25 15.49
C PHE A 548 -31.19 -27.43 16.47
N LEU A 549 -31.86 -28.57 16.22
CA LEU A 549 -31.79 -29.76 17.09
C LEU A 549 -31.67 -31.07 16.30
N GLU A 550 -30.47 -31.32 15.76
CA GLU A 550 -29.85 -32.64 15.91
C GLU A 550 -28.76 -32.52 17.01
N ASP A 551 -28.40 -33.64 17.65
CA ASP A 551 -27.31 -33.77 18.65
C ASP A 551 -27.46 -33.12 20.05
N VAL A 552 -28.69 -33.05 20.63
CA VAL A 552 -28.87 -32.97 22.10
C VAL A 552 -30.01 -33.87 22.61
N GLU A 553 -29.67 -34.97 23.29
CA GLU A 553 -30.59 -35.64 24.22
C GLU A 553 -30.53 -34.93 25.59
N LEU A 554 -31.63 -34.29 26.00
CA LEU A 554 -31.84 -33.87 27.39
C LEU A 554 -33.27 -34.19 27.86
N GLY A 555 -33.40 -34.54 29.14
CA GLY A 555 -34.64 -34.98 29.76
C GLY A 555 -35.61 -33.84 30.11
N GLU A 556 -36.81 -34.22 30.53
CA GLU A 556 -37.87 -33.30 30.96
C GLU A 556 -37.48 -32.54 32.23
N ASP A 557 -37.46 -31.20 32.16
CA ASP A 557 -37.84 -30.33 33.26
C ASP A 557 -38.26 -28.96 32.69
N ASN A 558 -39.58 -28.70 32.67
CA ASN A 558 -40.15 -27.53 32.00
C ASN A 558 -40.17 -26.30 32.91
N GLN A 559 -39.30 -25.32 32.66
CA GLN A 559 -39.45 -23.96 33.19
C GLN A 559 -39.33 -22.92 32.08
N ILE A 560 -40.48 -22.41 31.62
CA ILE A 560 -40.55 -21.33 30.62
C ILE A 560 -40.12 -20.02 31.31
N VAL A 561 -38.84 -19.68 31.17
CA VAL A 561 -38.32 -18.35 31.48
C VAL A 561 -38.66 -17.43 30.31
N GLY A 562 -39.31 -16.30 30.59
CA GLY A 562 -39.59 -15.29 29.56
C GLY A 562 -38.29 -14.68 29.04
N GLY A 563 -38.13 -14.60 27.73
CA GLY A 563 -36.88 -14.15 27.11
C GLY A 563 -36.54 -12.69 27.42
N GLU A 564 -35.39 -12.46 28.05
CA GLU A 564 -34.69 -11.17 27.89
C GLU A 564 -33.98 -11.20 26.53
N GLU A 565 -34.44 -10.35 25.60
CA GLU A 565 -33.77 -10.13 24.31
C GLU A 565 -32.30 -9.77 24.53
N SER A 566 -31.43 -10.55 23.91
CA SER A 566 -29.99 -10.56 24.18
C SER A 566 -29.21 -10.79 22.89
N GLY A 567 -28.32 -9.84 22.61
CA GLY A 567 -27.70 -9.60 21.30
C GLY A 567 -27.48 -8.10 21.12
N LEU A 568 -27.30 -7.65 19.87
CA LEU A 568 -27.30 -6.23 19.51
C LEU A 568 -28.71 -5.83 19.04
N GLU A 569 -29.27 -4.73 19.55
CA GLU A 569 -30.62 -4.27 19.19
C GLU A 569 -30.82 -4.21 17.67
N GLU A 570 -31.96 -4.71 17.18
CA GLU A 570 -32.23 -4.89 15.75
C GLU A 570 -32.20 -3.57 14.96
N SER A 571 -32.79 -2.53 15.55
CA SER A 571 -32.74 -1.15 15.07
C SER A 571 -31.30 -0.62 14.96
N THR A 572 -30.42 -1.01 15.89
CA THR A 572 -28.99 -0.69 15.89
C THR A 572 -28.25 -1.45 14.80
N VAL A 573 -28.55 -2.74 14.58
CA VAL A 573 -27.98 -3.55 13.47
C VAL A 573 -28.28 -2.92 12.11
N VAL A 574 -29.56 -2.58 11.84
CA VAL A 574 -29.98 -1.92 10.60
C VAL A 574 -29.34 -0.53 10.46
N THR A 575 -29.32 0.26 11.54
CA THR A 575 -28.70 1.59 11.55
C THR A 575 -27.21 1.54 11.24
N ILE A 576 -26.46 0.59 11.81
CA ILE A 576 -25.04 0.38 11.52
C ILE A 576 -24.83 0.01 10.05
N MET A 577 -25.65 -0.91 9.50
CA MET A 577 -25.56 -1.31 8.09
C MET A 577 -25.79 -0.13 7.14
N MET A 578 -26.85 0.66 7.38
CA MET A 578 -27.18 1.80 6.54
C MET A 578 -26.16 2.93 6.66
N PHE A 579 -25.64 3.17 7.87
CA PHE A 579 -24.52 4.09 8.10
C PHE A 579 -23.23 3.65 7.38
N ALA A 580 -22.91 2.34 7.39
CA ALA A 580 -21.76 1.80 6.67
C ALA A 580 -21.92 1.96 5.15
N CYS A 581 -23.09 1.64 4.60
CA CYS A 581 -23.39 1.84 3.18
C CYS A 581 -23.27 3.31 2.76
N ALA A 582 -23.81 4.24 3.54
CA ALA A 582 -23.64 5.68 3.31
C ALA A 582 -22.16 6.11 3.43
N GLY A 583 -21.44 5.57 4.42
CA GLY A 583 -20.01 5.78 4.63
C GLY A 583 -19.16 5.34 3.43
N MET A 584 -19.48 4.21 2.79
CA MET A 584 -18.86 3.78 1.54
C MET A 584 -19.08 4.80 0.41
N VAL A 585 -20.32 5.27 0.20
CA VAL A 585 -20.65 6.25 -0.85
C VAL A 585 -19.90 7.57 -0.62
N VAL A 586 -19.90 8.09 0.60
CA VAL A 586 -19.23 9.34 0.97
C VAL A 586 -17.72 9.22 0.82
N SER A 587 -17.11 8.14 1.32
CA SER A 587 -15.66 7.93 1.25
C SER A 587 -15.18 7.68 -0.18
N TYR A 588 -15.90 6.90 -0.99
CA TYR A 588 -15.55 6.68 -2.40
C TYR A 588 -15.73 7.94 -3.24
N THR A 589 -16.80 8.71 -3.03
CA THR A 589 -16.99 10.01 -3.70
C THR A 589 -15.89 11.00 -3.31
N THR A 590 -15.53 11.06 -2.02
CA THR A 590 -14.44 11.92 -1.53
C THR A 590 -13.08 11.49 -2.08
N LEU A 591 -12.84 10.19 -2.26
CA LEU A 591 -11.66 9.66 -2.94
C LEU A 591 -11.59 10.16 -4.38
N LEU A 592 -12.66 9.96 -5.18
CA LEU A 592 -12.70 10.37 -6.58
C LEU A 592 -12.56 11.89 -6.76
N VAL A 593 -13.09 12.71 -5.84
CA VAL A 593 -12.94 14.17 -5.87
C VAL A 593 -11.53 14.62 -5.42
N SER A 594 -10.86 13.85 -4.56
CA SER A 594 -9.53 14.21 -3.99
C SER A 594 -8.34 13.66 -4.80
N VAL A 595 -8.57 12.64 -5.63
CA VAL A 595 -7.58 12.08 -6.56
C VAL A 595 -7.36 13.03 -7.75
N LYS A 596 -6.12 13.10 -8.26
CA LYS A 596 -5.85 13.90 -9.46
C LYS A 596 -6.68 13.40 -10.66
N ARG A 597 -7.34 14.32 -11.36
CA ARG A 597 -8.25 14.03 -12.49
C ARG A 597 -7.65 13.10 -13.55
N GLU A 598 -6.35 13.22 -13.83
CA GLU A 598 -5.62 12.40 -14.81
C GLU A 598 -5.72 10.87 -14.56
N TYR A 599 -5.90 10.41 -13.31
CA TYR A 599 -6.03 8.97 -12.97
C TYR A 599 -7.47 8.50 -12.75
N LEU A 600 -8.50 9.34 -12.88
CA LEU A 600 -9.89 8.88 -12.66
C LEU A 600 -10.29 7.79 -13.66
N HIS A 601 -9.72 7.82 -14.86
CA HIS A 601 -9.82 6.75 -15.85
C HIS A 601 -9.38 5.38 -15.32
N THR A 602 -8.51 5.31 -14.30
CA THR A 602 -8.03 4.05 -13.70
C THR A 602 -9.12 3.31 -12.91
N PHE A 603 -10.17 4.00 -12.45
CA PHE A 603 -11.31 3.39 -11.75
C PHE A 603 -12.38 2.85 -12.70
N ILE A 604 -12.47 3.37 -13.94
CA ILE A 604 -13.43 2.90 -14.96
C ILE A 604 -12.76 2.10 -16.09
N SER A 605 -11.47 1.80 -15.96
CA SER A 605 -10.72 1.10 -17.01
C SER A 605 -11.15 -0.36 -17.15
N THR A 606 -11.52 -0.76 -18.36
CA THR A 606 -11.78 -2.16 -18.76
C THR A 606 -10.53 -2.86 -19.29
N LYS A 607 -9.35 -2.24 -19.16
CA LYS A 607 -8.06 -2.77 -19.64
C LYS A 607 -7.69 -4.07 -18.91
N THR A 608 -7.51 -5.13 -19.70
CA THR A 608 -7.01 -6.45 -19.24
C THR A 608 -5.52 -6.40 -18.91
N SER A 609 -5.06 -7.27 -18.00
CA SER A 609 -3.63 -7.51 -17.72
C SER A 609 -2.80 -7.73 -18.98
N ASN A 610 -3.28 -8.54 -19.92
CA ASN A 610 -2.55 -8.90 -21.15
C ASN A 610 -2.20 -7.65 -21.98
N LYS A 611 -3.20 -6.77 -22.24
CA LYS A 611 -2.98 -5.44 -22.84
C LYS A 611 -2.03 -4.57 -22.00
N SER A 612 -2.05 -4.69 -20.68
CA SER A 612 -1.21 -3.88 -19.80
C SER A 612 0.27 -4.20 -19.89
N ILE A 613 0.63 -5.48 -19.99
CA ILE A 613 2.02 -5.92 -20.19
C ILE A 613 2.46 -5.65 -21.64
N GLN A 614 1.57 -5.84 -22.63
CA GLN A 614 1.86 -5.50 -24.03
C GLN A 614 2.18 -4.01 -24.21
N GLU A 615 1.40 -3.11 -23.59
CA GLU A 615 1.64 -1.66 -23.64
C GLU A 615 2.95 -1.23 -22.93
N GLU A 616 3.49 -2.04 -22.01
CA GLU A 616 4.76 -1.76 -21.32
C GLU A 616 5.98 -1.94 -22.25
N PHE A 617 5.83 -2.73 -23.33
CA PHE A 617 6.75 -2.76 -24.45
C PHE A 617 6.46 -1.63 -25.45
N THR A 618 5.23 -1.57 -25.98
CA THR A 618 4.94 -0.79 -27.20
C THR A 618 4.84 0.72 -26.99
N LYS A 619 4.69 1.22 -25.76
CA LYS A 619 4.57 2.66 -25.46
C LYS A 619 5.84 3.30 -24.90
N ASN A 620 6.82 2.49 -24.51
CA ASN A 620 8.05 2.98 -23.91
C ASN A 620 9.19 2.97 -24.94
N GLU A 621 10.08 3.94 -24.87
CA GLU A 621 11.26 4.05 -25.76
C GLU A 621 12.55 3.62 -25.05
N GLU A 622 12.65 3.87 -23.73
CA GLU A 622 13.76 3.40 -22.89
C GLU A 622 13.81 1.86 -22.83
N ASP A 623 14.95 1.28 -23.22
CA ASP A 623 15.19 -0.17 -23.22
C ASP A 623 14.97 -0.81 -21.84
N GLU A 624 15.30 -0.12 -20.74
CA GLU A 624 15.03 -0.61 -19.38
C GLU A 624 13.53 -0.88 -19.15
N GLN A 625 12.67 -0.01 -19.68
CA GLN A 625 11.23 -0.08 -19.48
C GLN A 625 10.63 -1.17 -20.36
N ARG A 626 11.10 -1.31 -21.61
CA ARG A 626 10.76 -2.42 -22.49
C ARG A 626 11.12 -3.77 -21.89
N PHE A 627 12.26 -3.86 -21.20
CA PHE A 627 12.72 -5.10 -20.57
C PHE A 627 11.74 -5.65 -19.52
N ARG A 628 10.98 -4.79 -18.83
CA ARG A 628 9.97 -5.22 -17.84
C ARG A 628 8.87 -6.12 -18.41
N THR A 629 8.70 -6.16 -19.74
CA THR A 629 7.86 -7.14 -20.43
C THR A 629 8.23 -8.59 -20.05
N PHE A 630 9.52 -8.89 -19.89
CA PHE A 630 10.00 -10.21 -19.46
C PHE A 630 9.73 -10.52 -17.97
N GLU A 631 9.52 -9.51 -17.12
CA GLU A 631 9.05 -9.71 -15.73
C GLU A 631 7.59 -10.22 -15.70
N GLY A 632 6.86 -10.05 -16.81
CA GLY A 632 5.48 -10.52 -16.98
C GLY A 632 5.38 -11.91 -17.62
N ASN A 633 4.38 -12.69 -17.19
CA ASN A 633 4.10 -14.03 -17.70
C ASN A 633 4.00 -14.06 -19.25
N ARG A 634 4.86 -14.87 -19.88
CA ARG A 634 5.03 -15.00 -21.34
C ARG A 634 3.71 -15.19 -22.09
N TYR A 635 2.79 -16.00 -21.57
CA TYR A 635 1.48 -16.27 -22.18
C TYR A 635 0.60 -15.00 -22.36
N LYS A 636 0.90 -13.90 -21.65
CA LYS A 636 0.15 -12.65 -21.73
C LYS A 636 0.56 -11.75 -22.88
N TRP A 637 1.80 -11.83 -23.37
CA TRP A 637 2.36 -10.87 -24.31
C TRP A 637 2.91 -11.52 -25.60
N GLU A 638 3.53 -12.70 -25.52
CA GLU A 638 4.20 -13.37 -26.64
C GLU A 638 3.31 -13.46 -27.90
N ARG A 639 2.06 -13.93 -27.74
CA ARG A 639 1.13 -14.14 -28.86
C ARG A 639 0.86 -12.89 -29.71
N LYS A 640 1.17 -11.70 -29.21
CA LYS A 640 0.99 -10.44 -29.95
C LYS A 640 2.30 -9.75 -30.32
N ILE A 641 3.20 -9.58 -29.35
CA ILE A 641 4.43 -8.77 -29.53
C ILE A 641 5.70 -9.63 -29.50
N GLY A 642 5.60 -10.96 -29.41
CA GLY A 642 6.75 -11.85 -29.30
C GLY A 642 7.73 -11.74 -30.48
N ALA A 643 7.24 -11.48 -31.69
CA ALA A 643 8.08 -11.23 -32.86
C ALA A 643 8.87 -9.90 -32.73
N GLU A 644 8.21 -8.81 -32.33
CA GLU A 644 8.84 -7.50 -32.12
C GLU A 644 9.88 -7.55 -30.98
N VAL A 645 9.52 -8.17 -29.86
CA VAL A 645 10.42 -8.41 -28.72
C VAL A 645 11.61 -9.28 -29.14
N LYS A 646 11.41 -10.29 -30.00
CA LYS A 646 12.49 -11.14 -30.53
C LYS A 646 13.43 -10.41 -31.48
N VAL A 647 12.95 -9.48 -32.30
CA VAL A 647 13.85 -8.62 -33.11
C VAL A 647 14.66 -7.70 -32.18
N TRP A 648 13.97 -6.91 -31.36
CA TRP A 648 14.59 -5.94 -30.44
C TRP A 648 15.64 -6.56 -29.50
N ILE A 649 15.38 -7.75 -28.94
CA ILE A 649 16.35 -8.36 -28.02
C ILE A 649 17.62 -8.83 -28.75
N ASN A 650 17.55 -9.28 -30.01
CA ASN A 650 18.75 -9.67 -30.76
C ASN A 650 19.53 -8.46 -31.30
N GLU A 651 18.88 -7.31 -31.50
CA GLU A 651 19.56 -6.04 -31.80
C GLU A 651 20.27 -5.45 -30.58
N ARG A 652 19.72 -5.62 -29.37
CA ARG A 652 20.21 -4.98 -28.15
C ARG A 652 21.11 -5.83 -27.26
N LEU A 653 20.88 -7.15 -27.20
CA LEU A 653 21.65 -8.05 -26.36
C LEU A 653 23.16 -8.12 -26.68
N PRO A 654 23.66 -7.98 -27.93
CA PRO A 654 25.11 -7.89 -28.17
C PRO A 654 25.72 -6.70 -27.42
N LEU A 655 25.10 -5.52 -27.57
CA LEU A 655 25.55 -4.27 -26.96
C LEU A 655 25.57 -4.38 -25.42
N TRP A 656 24.55 -4.98 -24.80
CA TRP A 656 24.50 -5.15 -23.34
C TRP A 656 25.42 -6.26 -22.79
N LEU A 657 26.05 -7.07 -23.66
CA LEU A 657 27.08 -8.04 -23.27
C LEU A 657 28.50 -7.47 -23.42
N GLU A 658 28.67 -6.44 -24.25
CA GLU A 658 29.92 -5.68 -24.40
C GLU A 658 29.98 -4.54 -23.37
N GLU A 659 28.97 -3.67 -23.33
CA GLU A 659 28.80 -2.59 -22.37
C GLU A 659 27.51 -2.81 -21.54
N PRO A 660 27.57 -3.57 -20.42
CA PRO A 660 26.38 -3.90 -19.63
C PRO A 660 25.81 -2.66 -18.90
N PRO A 661 24.54 -2.27 -19.17
CA PRO A 661 23.90 -1.18 -18.44
C PRO A 661 23.79 -1.49 -16.94
N GLU A 662 23.82 -0.46 -16.08
CA GLU A 662 23.72 -0.60 -14.61
C GLU A 662 22.51 -1.45 -14.15
N TRP A 663 21.40 -1.38 -14.91
CA TRP A 663 20.17 -2.12 -14.63
C TRP A 663 20.22 -3.59 -15.08
N PHE A 664 21.14 -3.98 -15.97
CA PHE A 664 21.20 -5.31 -16.60
C PHE A 664 22.00 -6.31 -15.77
N ASN A 665 21.50 -6.56 -14.56
CA ASN A 665 22.10 -7.47 -13.59
C ASN A 665 21.87 -8.97 -13.94
N ASP A 666 22.53 -9.86 -13.19
CA ASP A 666 22.47 -11.31 -13.43
C ASP A 666 21.06 -11.90 -13.25
N GLN A 667 20.23 -11.28 -12.39
CA GLN A 667 18.81 -11.61 -12.25
C GLN A 667 18.08 -11.33 -13.57
N ARG A 668 18.19 -10.13 -14.15
CA ARG A 668 17.57 -9.81 -15.44
C ARG A 668 18.11 -10.68 -16.58
N ARG A 669 19.43 -10.96 -16.62
CA ARG A 669 20.04 -11.93 -17.55
C ARG A 669 19.37 -13.32 -17.49
N SER A 670 18.99 -13.79 -16.29
CA SER A 670 18.37 -15.11 -16.10
C SER A 670 16.92 -15.21 -16.58
N ILE A 671 16.19 -14.08 -16.72
CA ILE A 671 14.77 -14.06 -17.08
C ILE A 671 14.54 -14.17 -18.61
N ILE A 672 15.50 -13.73 -19.42
CA ILE A 672 15.43 -13.83 -20.90
C ILE A 672 15.27 -15.31 -21.31
N PRO A 673 14.25 -15.70 -22.09
CA PRO A 673 14.12 -17.07 -22.59
C PRO A 673 15.18 -17.41 -23.64
N ASP A 674 15.74 -18.63 -23.60
CA ASP A 674 16.80 -19.05 -24.55
C ASP A 674 16.31 -19.00 -26.02
N ASP A 675 15.06 -19.36 -26.26
CA ASP A 675 14.45 -19.40 -27.60
C ASP A 675 14.15 -18.02 -28.20
N PHE A 676 14.32 -16.94 -27.44
CA PHE A 676 14.27 -15.57 -27.94
C PHE A 676 15.62 -15.12 -28.53
N VAL A 677 16.75 -15.74 -28.17
CA VAL A 677 18.06 -15.43 -28.75
C VAL A 677 18.26 -16.26 -30.02
N THR A 678 18.60 -15.63 -31.15
CA THR A 678 18.81 -16.33 -32.44
C THR A 678 20.26 -16.73 -32.68
N ASP A 679 21.22 -16.03 -32.07
CA ASP A 679 22.64 -16.30 -32.20
C ASP A 679 23.12 -17.26 -31.08
N PRO A 680 23.64 -18.46 -31.43
CA PRO A 680 24.15 -19.42 -30.45
C PRO A 680 25.34 -18.92 -29.62
N GLU A 681 26.22 -18.08 -30.19
CA GLU A 681 27.37 -17.55 -29.45
C GLU A 681 26.91 -16.52 -28.41
N ILE A 682 25.98 -15.63 -28.77
CA ILE A 682 25.37 -14.67 -27.84
C ILE A 682 24.63 -15.41 -26.72
N LEU A 683 23.90 -16.48 -27.04
CA LEU A 683 23.24 -17.33 -26.05
C LEU A 683 24.24 -17.99 -25.09
N VAL A 684 25.35 -18.53 -25.62
CA VAL A 684 26.44 -19.08 -24.80
C VAL A 684 27.08 -18.00 -23.93
N ARG A 685 27.37 -16.80 -24.45
CA ARG A 685 27.92 -15.66 -23.68
C ARG A 685 26.98 -15.24 -22.53
N LEU A 686 25.67 -15.12 -22.82
CA LEU A 686 24.63 -14.78 -21.84
C LEU A 686 24.57 -15.77 -20.67
N ARG A 687 24.79 -17.07 -20.92
CA ARG A 687 24.75 -18.11 -19.88
C ARG A 687 26.11 -18.35 -19.21
N THR A 688 27.22 -18.19 -19.91
CA THR A 688 28.58 -18.49 -19.42
C THR A 688 29.02 -17.58 -18.27
N ASN A 689 28.61 -16.31 -18.27
CA ASN A 689 28.92 -15.39 -17.17
C ASN A 689 28.30 -15.84 -15.83
N ASN A 690 27.09 -16.40 -15.85
CA ASN A 690 26.48 -17.01 -14.66
C ASN A 690 27.26 -18.26 -14.21
N VAL A 691 27.73 -19.10 -15.15
CA VAL A 691 28.49 -20.31 -14.84
C VAL A 691 29.82 -20.00 -14.15
N LYS A 692 30.57 -18.99 -14.61
CA LYS A 692 31.81 -18.54 -13.92
C LYS A 692 31.53 -18.17 -12.46
N LYS A 693 30.50 -17.34 -12.22
CA LYS A 693 30.13 -16.86 -10.88
C LYS A 693 29.67 -18.00 -9.94
N ILE A 694 28.95 -18.99 -10.47
CA ILE A 694 28.53 -20.19 -9.74
C ILE A 694 29.74 -21.06 -9.34
N ILE A 695 30.73 -21.19 -10.23
CA ILE A 695 31.98 -21.91 -9.94
C ILE A 695 32.80 -21.17 -8.86
N GLU A 696 32.86 -19.84 -8.90
CA GLU A 696 33.50 -19.04 -7.85
C GLU A 696 32.76 -19.12 -6.50
N GLN A 697 31.41 -19.09 -6.49
CA GLN A 697 30.62 -19.28 -5.27
C GLN A 697 30.90 -20.67 -4.65
N ARG A 698 30.92 -21.74 -5.45
CA ARG A 698 31.30 -23.08 -4.96
C ARG A 698 32.74 -23.15 -4.45
N ARG A 699 33.69 -22.50 -5.12
CA ARG A 699 35.08 -22.39 -4.61
C ARG A 699 35.13 -21.65 -3.27
N ARG A 700 34.36 -20.57 -3.09
CA ARG A 700 34.30 -19.82 -1.83
C ARG A 700 33.62 -20.62 -0.71
N SER A 701 32.57 -21.39 -0.98
CA SER A 701 31.96 -22.24 0.05
C SER A 701 32.90 -23.36 0.48
N SER A 702 33.55 -24.06 -0.47
CA SER A 702 34.48 -25.13 -0.13
C SER A 702 35.78 -24.63 0.51
N LEU A 703 36.27 -23.44 0.15
CA LEU A 703 37.37 -22.80 0.90
C LEU A 703 36.94 -22.43 2.31
N GLY A 704 35.71 -21.94 2.50
CA GLY A 704 35.15 -21.66 3.83
C GLY A 704 35.05 -22.93 4.71
N GLU A 705 34.62 -24.05 4.13
CA GLU A 705 34.60 -25.36 4.79
C GLU A 705 36.02 -25.82 5.17
N ILE A 706 36.99 -25.71 4.25
CA ILE A 706 38.40 -26.07 4.50
C ILE A 706 39.00 -25.23 5.64
N PHE A 707 38.82 -23.91 5.61
CA PHE A 707 39.30 -23.04 6.69
C PHE A 707 38.61 -23.34 8.02
N ALA A 708 37.30 -23.63 8.02
CA ALA A 708 36.57 -24.02 9.23
C ALA A 708 37.09 -25.34 9.83
N THR A 709 37.45 -26.33 9.00
CA THR A 709 38.11 -27.56 9.49
C THR A 709 39.54 -27.33 9.99
N GLN A 710 40.28 -26.36 9.43
CA GLN A 710 41.62 -26.02 9.93
C GLN A 710 41.56 -25.31 11.29
N THR A 711 40.58 -24.41 11.51
CA THR A 711 40.34 -23.77 12.81
C THR A 711 39.71 -24.68 13.86
N ALA A 712 39.37 -25.92 13.52
CA ALA A 712 38.80 -26.91 14.44
C ALA A 712 39.75 -28.09 14.72
N GLY A 713 40.99 -28.04 14.21
CA GLY A 713 41.96 -29.13 14.27
C GLY A 713 43.26 -28.79 15.00
N GLY A 714 43.27 -27.75 15.84
CA GLY A 714 44.48 -27.24 16.48
C GLY A 714 44.22 -26.47 17.77
N ASP A 715 43.72 -27.17 18.79
CA ASP A 715 43.74 -26.81 20.22
C ASP A 715 43.57 -28.15 20.98
N GLY A 716 44.66 -28.76 21.45
CA GLY A 716 44.58 -30.16 21.92
C GLY A 716 45.86 -30.88 22.36
N GLU A 717 46.90 -30.17 22.81
CA GLU A 717 48.07 -30.74 23.52
C GLU A 717 48.74 -29.61 24.34
N GLU A 718 49.42 -29.97 25.44
CA GLU A 718 50.06 -29.09 26.47
C GLU A 718 49.10 -28.16 27.27
N GLU A 719 49.27 -27.91 28.59
CA GLU A 719 49.68 -28.73 29.76
C GLU A 719 49.23 -27.99 31.06
N ASP A 720 49.24 -28.66 32.22
CA ASP A 720 48.84 -28.22 33.60
C ASP A 720 47.33 -28.03 33.95
#